data_AF-A0A919TC04-F1
#
_entry.id   AF-A0A919TC04-F1
#
_cell.length_a   1.000
_cell.length_b   1.000
_cell.length_c   1.000
_cell.angle_alpha   90.00
_cell.angle_beta   90.00
_cell.angle_gamma   90.00
#
_symmetry.space_group_name_H-M   'P 1'
#
loop_
_entity.id
_entity.type
_entity.pdbx_description
1 polymer ?
#
loop_
_entity_poly.entity_id
_entity_poly.type
_entity_poly.pdbx_seq_one_letter_code
_entity_poly.pdbx_strand_id
1 'polypeptide(L)'
;MVERLRAAEETAAEQQSAPAPVRPPIQSNRETADRLAAGPVGRDELAGLGGLAGNRAVTNWLAPDPGTPVSTPVAPSAGPVAPQAFGPAPPGTTPGGPVLAGPTPGGPKPAGPAPGGPTQNGPKPVGPGPSGPTPAGPTTAGPGPAQGVPQKQPAAPQPAGTTTPAAKAGEPPPPIDWIESLPAHVKQQIDNFSDVQVAAADKGNKGLLDARARNRITFMRTMRWAMGNDDTVIQKHFQEIQPIDVGDGQQLWAHVSTRERLLAVKIELEAQGVPMPRTTVGLGMRGDHLSPKGLSRGWFTHAAGFAVDWRATATPKIKDPRLIALFEMVTGGRPDMKASVEGDKRIDLEIKMGAGTADAAESKKLLDSVESEYKRLEEASNKFKTALPAGTLDRLRELEQARFAVSTAQRKLSRLQMPKPKATPAQIETATNAVTAAEKHFAEVHAKIGPDLPKLFEPWTKQIDEKIAVLDQHFADANVDVEMLTSDFGFDERATRIAALRKADAAAAIKAGPDVGKLRQLHQDAVVVQARIDAAKAAGLTDPDLAKIEEAVGGVLRGVEPLEEALTGIVPKAKFDIKPAKVGSVKETLAALKAAADKLGPRFTDLAKRIVPAAAVFDQNEADVVTTREDVAVRRKFRDEKTAALGKKKIDTLIDEKFQLMTLKSLKDALLDNTGGFVFGAKLEVNDPSLDQLFGLMPESRGGFFTPDPAGGEKEAKAGEFSGQHGYGLLFIKSMVAHGFEPGMAWRGGSDPMHFELAEGRKFLTSAGGSPVEAGATLRAIESIIP
;
A
#
# COMPACT_ATOMS: atom_id res chain seq x y z
N MET A 1 -24.00 -22.05 33.71
CA MET A 1 -23.98 -21.83 32.24
C MET A 1 -24.71 -22.96 31.52
N VAL A 2 -24.42 -24.24 31.83
CA VAL A 2 -25.17 -25.42 31.33
C VAL A 2 -26.67 -25.39 31.70
N GLU A 3 -27.04 -24.96 32.91
CA GLU A 3 -28.46 -24.83 33.29
C GLU A 3 -29.19 -23.67 32.59
N ARG A 4 -28.48 -22.63 32.15
CA ARG A 4 -29.08 -21.53 31.35
C ARG A 4 -29.30 -21.92 29.89
N LEU A 5 -28.53 -22.88 29.37
CA LEU A 5 -28.73 -23.47 28.05
C LEU A 5 -29.92 -24.45 28.06
N ARG A 6 -30.09 -25.22 29.14
CA ARG A 6 -31.20 -26.16 29.29
C ARG A 6 -32.58 -25.49 29.39
N ALA A 7 -32.66 -24.32 30.06
CA ALA A 7 -33.89 -23.55 30.17
C ALA A 7 -34.31 -22.84 28.85
N ALA A 8 -33.37 -22.62 27.93
CA ALA A 8 -33.64 -22.02 26.62
C ALA A 8 -34.09 -23.07 25.57
N GLU A 9 -33.72 -24.34 25.74
CA GLU A 9 -34.17 -25.43 24.87
C GLU A 9 -35.61 -25.88 25.18
N GLU A 10 -36.04 -25.84 26.45
CA GLU A 10 -37.42 -26.20 26.83
C GLU A 10 -38.47 -25.19 26.35
N THR A 11 -38.11 -23.91 26.12
CA THR A 11 -39.04 -22.91 25.58
C THR A 11 -39.19 -22.97 24.05
N ALA A 12 -38.29 -23.67 23.35
CA ALA A 12 -38.30 -23.78 21.89
C ALA A 12 -39.12 -24.99 21.37
N ALA A 13 -39.49 -25.92 22.23
CA ALA A 13 -40.15 -27.18 21.83
C ALA A 13 -41.67 -27.07 21.62
N GLU A 14 -42.31 -25.93 21.91
CA GLU A 14 -43.78 -25.80 21.91
C GLU A 14 -44.38 -25.02 20.73
N GLN A 15 -43.65 -24.84 19.62
CA GLN A 15 -44.22 -24.27 18.38
C GLN A 15 -44.04 -25.18 17.17
N GLN A 16 -45.05 -26.02 16.95
CA GLN A 16 -45.19 -26.89 15.80
C GLN A 16 -45.75 -26.13 14.57
N SER A 17 -44.87 -25.92 13.59
CA SER A 17 -45.02 -25.79 12.12
C SER A 17 -46.32 -25.27 11.46
N ALA A 18 -46.16 -24.27 10.59
CA ALA A 18 -46.80 -24.24 9.26
C ALA A 18 -45.70 -24.48 8.18
N PRO A 19 -45.99 -25.16 7.05
CA PRO A 19 -44.97 -25.56 6.08
C PRO A 19 -44.47 -24.37 5.24
N ALA A 20 -43.14 -24.23 5.17
CA ALA A 20 -42.47 -23.26 4.31
C ALA A 20 -42.49 -23.69 2.82
N PRO A 21 -42.62 -22.76 1.87
CA PRO A 21 -42.56 -23.08 0.44
C PRO A 21 -41.16 -23.53 0.03
N VAL A 22 -41.10 -24.63 -0.73
CA VAL A 22 -39.88 -25.21 -1.28
C VAL A 22 -39.24 -24.22 -2.27
N ARG A 23 -38.02 -23.74 -1.97
CA ARG A 23 -37.23 -22.96 -2.92
C ARG A 23 -36.64 -23.88 -4.01
N PRO A 24 -36.68 -23.48 -5.29
CA PRO A 24 -36.00 -24.21 -6.34
C PRO A 24 -34.47 -24.12 -6.21
N PRO A 25 -33.73 -25.11 -6.77
CA PRO A 25 -32.27 -25.15 -6.69
C PRO A 25 -31.61 -23.97 -7.43
N ILE A 26 -30.48 -23.51 -6.90
CA ILE A 26 -29.67 -22.41 -7.46
C ILE A 26 -29.02 -22.89 -8.76
N GLN A 27 -29.32 -22.21 -9.88
CA GLN A 27 -28.74 -22.50 -11.19
C GLN A 27 -27.31 -22.00 -11.33
N SER A 28 -26.50 -22.70 -12.11
CA SER A 28 -25.12 -22.29 -12.39
C SER A 28 -25.05 -21.14 -13.39
N ASN A 29 -23.99 -20.33 -13.34
CA ASN A 29 -23.78 -19.19 -14.26
C ASN A 29 -23.78 -19.58 -15.75
N ARG A 30 -23.48 -20.85 -16.07
CA ARG A 30 -23.47 -21.37 -17.44
C ARG A 30 -24.89 -21.61 -17.97
N GLU A 31 -25.75 -22.22 -17.16
CA GLU A 31 -27.16 -22.46 -17.50
C GLU A 31 -27.93 -21.14 -17.68
N THR A 32 -27.58 -20.12 -16.90
CA THR A 32 -28.14 -18.76 -17.03
C THR A 32 -27.71 -18.09 -18.34
N ALA A 33 -26.46 -18.27 -18.77
CA ALA A 33 -25.96 -17.69 -20.01
C ALA A 33 -26.58 -18.34 -21.26
N ASP A 34 -26.72 -19.67 -21.24
CA ASP A 34 -27.35 -20.42 -22.33
C ASP A 34 -28.85 -20.05 -22.47
N ARG A 35 -29.53 -19.74 -21.35
CA ARG A 35 -30.92 -19.25 -21.35
C ARG A 35 -31.08 -17.82 -21.87
N LEU A 36 -30.20 -16.90 -21.49
CA LEU A 36 -30.22 -15.52 -21.99
C LEU A 36 -29.93 -15.42 -23.49
N ALA A 37 -29.29 -16.43 -24.08
CA ALA A 37 -29.07 -16.52 -25.52
C ALA A 37 -30.30 -17.00 -26.31
N ALA A 38 -31.33 -17.53 -25.65
CA ALA A 38 -32.49 -18.17 -26.28
C ALA A 38 -33.70 -17.22 -26.53
N GLY A 39 -33.66 -15.97 -26.05
CA GLY A 39 -34.71 -14.97 -26.27
C GLY A 39 -34.99 -14.05 -25.07
N PRO A 40 -35.94 -13.10 -25.19
CA PRO A 40 -36.27 -12.17 -24.11
C PRO A 40 -36.94 -12.89 -22.93
N VAL A 41 -36.47 -12.59 -21.71
CA VAL A 41 -36.86 -13.23 -20.45
C VAL A 41 -37.98 -12.42 -19.76
N GLY A 42 -38.97 -13.10 -19.19
CA GLY A 42 -40.12 -12.47 -18.55
C GLY A 42 -39.81 -11.85 -17.17
N ARG A 43 -40.67 -10.94 -16.71
CA ARG A 43 -40.50 -10.19 -15.43
C ARG A 43 -40.45 -11.10 -14.20
N ASP A 44 -41.15 -12.23 -14.23
CA ASP A 44 -41.21 -13.19 -13.12
C ASP A 44 -39.97 -14.12 -13.08
N GLU A 45 -39.26 -14.26 -14.20
CA GLU A 45 -38.05 -15.09 -14.31
C GLU A 45 -36.78 -14.36 -13.83
N LEU A 46 -36.81 -13.01 -13.82
CA LEU A 46 -35.76 -12.15 -13.28
C LEU A 46 -35.56 -12.32 -11.76
N ALA A 47 -36.62 -12.69 -11.02
CA ALA A 47 -36.58 -12.85 -9.57
C ALA A 47 -35.70 -14.04 -9.11
N GLY A 48 -35.34 -14.96 -10.01
CA GLY A 48 -34.48 -16.11 -9.74
C GLY A 48 -33.00 -15.92 -10.11
N LEU A 49 -32.61 -14.79 -10.72
CA LEU A 49 -31.26 -14.56 -11.23
C LEU A 49 -30.35 -13.91 -10.16
N GLY A 50 -29.47 -14.71 -9.56
CA GLY A 50 -28.48 -14.21 -8.60
C GLY A 50 -27.29 -13.50 -9.24
N GLY A 51 -26.81 -12.43 -8.61
CA GLY A 51 -25.51 -11.80 -8.89
C GLY A 51 -25.43 -10.96 -10.18
N LEU A 52 -24.25 -10.94 -10.80
CA LEU A 52 -23.90 -10.11 -11.96
C LEU A 52 -24.82 -10.32 -13.19
N ALA A 53 -25.42 -11.49 -13.34
CA ALA A 53 -26.34 -11.80 -14.44
C ALA A 53 -27.69 -11.08 -14.30
N GLY A 54 -28.24 -10.99 -13.08
CA GLY A 54 -29.46 -10.23 -12.79
C GLY A 54 -29.27 -8.73 -13.05
N ASN A 55 -28.11 -8.18 -12.66
CA ASN A 55 -27.78 -6.77 -12.89
C ASN A 55 -27.71 -6.43 -14.39
N ARG A 56 -27.13 -7.31 -15.22
CA ARG A 56 -26.99 -7.09 -16.66
C ARG A 56 -28.33 -7.15 -17.40
N ALA A 57 -29.23 -8.05 -16.99
CA ALA A 57 -30.58 -8.16 -17.54
C ALA A 57 -31.44 -6.93 -17.21
N VAL A 58 -31.35 -6.40 -15.99
CA VAL A 58 -32.04 -5.15 -15.58
C VAL A 58 -31.50 -3.93 -16.35
N THR A 59 -30.20 -3.89 -16.62
CA THR A 59 -29.60 -2.76 -17.36
C THR A 59 -30.07 -2.71 -18.82
N ASN A 60 -30.25 -3.86 -19.47
CA ASN A 60 -30.80 -3.93 -20.83
C ASN A 60 -32.31 -3.64 -20.88
N TRP A 61 -33.04 -3.82 -19.77
CA TRP A 61 -34.48 -3.53 -19.70
C TRP A 61 -34.78 -2.05 -19.45
N LEU A 62 -33.84 -1.30 -18.87
CA LEU A 62 -33.99 0.11 -18.51
C LEU A 62 -33.41 1.09 -19.55
N ALA A 63 -32.81 0.60 -20.64
CA ALA A 63 -32.30 1.44 -21.71
C ALA A 63 -33.46 1.96 -22.58
N PRO A 64 -33.62 3.28 -22.78
CA PRO A 64 -34.61 3.81 -23.70
C PRO A 64 -34.26 3.50 -25.16
N ASP A 65 -35.28 3.23 -25.96
CA ASP A 65 -35.22 2.90 -27.38
C ASP A 65 -34.61 4.07 -28.20
N PRO A 66 -33.56 3.84 -29.02
CA PRO A 66 -32.96 4.89 -29.83
C PRO A 66 -33.84 5.20 -31.05
N GLY A 67 -34.93 5.94 -30.87
CA GLY A 67 -35.84 6.24 -31.99
C GLY A 67 -36.86 7.37 -31.84
N THR A 68 -37.08 7.96 -30.66
CA THR A 68 -38.15 8.96 -30.48
C THR A 68 -37.63 10.37 -30.16
N PRO A 69 -38.00 11.40 -30.94
CA PRO A 69 -37.65 12.79 -30.64
C PRO A 69 -38.56 13.35 -29.54
N VAL A 70 -37.97 14.00 -28.53
CA VAL A 70 -38.72 14.64 -27.44
C VAL A 70 -38.85 16.15 -27.72
N SER A 71 -40.09 16.63 -27.81
CA SER A 71 -40.43 18.04 -27.94
C SER A 71 -40.26 18.81 -26.62
N THR A 72 -39.80 20.05 -26.73
CA THR A 72 -39.58 21.04 -25.66
C THR A 72 -40.89 21.51 -25.00
N PRO A 73 -40.85 21.94 -23.71
CA PRO A 73 -41.80 22.93 -23.22
C PRO A 73 -41.17 24.25 -22.79
N VAL A 74 -42.03 25.26 -22.92
CA VAL A 74 -41.93 26.72 -22.83
C VAL A 74 -41.65 27.24 -21.41
N ALA A 75 -41.04 28.43 -21.33
CA ALA A 75 -40.73 29.22 -20.13
C ALA A 75 -41.97 29.84 -19.44
N PRO A 76 -41.81 30.42 -18.23
CA PRO A 76 -42.10 31.85 -18.16
C PRO A 76 -41.13 32.68 -17.29
N SER A 77 -41.14 33.97 -17.62
CA SER A 77 -40.39 35.09 -17.03
C SER A 77 -41.08 35.68 -15.79
N ALA A 78 -40.32 36.19 -14.82
CA ALA A 78 -40.45 37.54 -14.25
C ALA A 78 -39.45 37.75 -13.08
N GLY A 79 -38.81 38.92 -13.04
CA GLY A 79 -37.85 39.34 -12.01
C GLY A 79 -38.49 40.04 -10.78
N PRO A 80 -37.82 41.04 -10.16
CA PRO A 80 -37.10 40.86 -8.90
C PRO A 80 -37.64 41.73 -7.75
N VAL A 81 -37.43 41.32 -6.48
CA VAL A 81 -37.58 42.23 -5.32
C VAL A 81 -36.60 41.87 -4.20
N ALA A 82 -35.79 42.84 -3.80
CA ALA A 82 -35.19 43.03 -2.47
C ALA A 82 -35.45 44.52 -2.10
N PRO A 83 -35.23 45.02 -0.86
CA PRO A 83 -34.65 44.41 0.35
C PRO A 83 -35.46 44.73 1.63
N GLN A 84 -35.02 44.23 2.81
CA GLN A 84 -35.07 45.03 4.06
C GLN A 84 -34.21 44.44 5.18
N ALA A 85 -33.52 45.34 5.87
CA ALA A 85 -32.61 45.10 6.99
C ALA A 85 -33.21 45.64 8.29
N PHE A 86 -32.98 44.98 9.42
CA PHE A 86 -33.00 45.58 10.76
C PHE A 86 -32.06 44.81 11.72
N GLY A 87 -31.16 45.52 12.38
CA GLY A 87 -30.69 45.26 13.76
C GLY A 87 -31.01 46.50 14.62
N PRO A 88 -30.59 46.64 15.90
CA PRO A 88 -29.88 45.71 16.80
C PRO A 88 -30.40 45.63 18.29
N ALA A 89 -29.93 44.61 19.05
CA ALA A 89 -29.52 44.54 20.49
C ALA A 89 -30.55 44.60 21.70
N PRO A 90 -30.14 44.41 23.00
CA PRO A 90 -30.48 43.28 23.92
C PRO A 90 -31.07 43.79 25.30
N PRO A 91 -30.91 43.20 26.52
CA PRO A 91 -30.65 41.82 27.00
C PRO A 91 -31.73 41.29 28.00
N GLY A 92 -31.71 39.98 28.32
CA GLY A 92 -32.65 39.37 29.27
C GLY A 92 -32.00 38.30 30.16
N THR A 93 -32.07 38.55 31.46
CA THR A 93 -31.61 37.85 32.67
C THR A 93 -31.87 36.33 32.79
N THR A 94 -30.96 35.67 33.50
CA THR A 94 -31.01 34.33 34.12
C THR A 94 -32.23 34.11 35.03
N PRO A 95 -32.67 32.86 35.30
CA PRO A 95 -32.27 32.23 36.56
C PRO A 95 -31.96 30.71 36.48
N GLY A 96 -31.20 30.25 37.48
CA GLY A 96 -30.51 28.96 37.54
C GLY A 96 -31.36 27.70 37.75
N GLY A 97 -30.69 26.58 37.50
CA GLY A 97 -31.07 25.19 37.77
C GLY A 97 -29.80 24.34 37.98
N PRO A 98 -29.89 23.15 38.58
CA PRO A 98 -29.02 22.70 39.67
C PRO A 98 -27.64 22.18 39.26
N VAL A 99 -26.67 22.41 40.14
CA VAL A 99 -25.35 21.77 40.14
C VAL A 99 -25.52 20.30 40.52
N LEU A 100 -25.27 19.38 39.58
CA LEU A 100 -25.06 17.97 39.89
C LEU A 100 -23.57 17.75 40.19
N ALA A 101 -23.28 17.53 41.47
CA ALA A 101 -21.98 17.06 41.93
C ALA A 101 -21.74 15.63 41.39
N GLY A 102 -20.80 15.50 40.46
CA GLY A 102 -20.28 14.20 40.03
C GLY A 102 -19.39 13.58 41.12
N PRO A 103 -19.41 12.25 41.30
CA PRO A 103 -18.57 11.58 42.28
C PRO A 103 -17.09 11.63 41.89
N THR A 104 -16.26 11.92 42.87
CA THR A 104 -14.80 11.83 42.81
C THR A 104 -14.36 10.39 42.52
N PRO A 105 -13.55 10.10 41.49
CA PRO A 105 -12.95 8.78 41.34
C PRO A 105 -11.78 8.62 42.32
N GLY A 106 -12.05 7.98 43.46
CA GLY A 106 -11.01 7.44 44.34
C GLY A 106 -10.44 6.17 43.74
N GLY A 107 -9.36 6.28 42.96
CA GLY A 107 -8.57 5.14 42.49
C GLY A 107 -7.44 4.79 43.47
N PRO A 108 -7.17 3.50 43.76
CA PRO A 108 -6.07 3.09 44.62
C PRO A 108 -4.70 3.36 43.97
N LYS A 109 -3.78 3.87 44.80
CA LYS A 109 -2.37 4.15 44.48
C LYS A 109 -1.63 2.87 44.07
N PRO A 110 -0.99 2.80 42.88
CA PRO A 110 -0.12 1.67 42.56
C PRO A 110 1.17 1.75 43.40
N ALA A 111 1.40 0.73 44.23
CA ALA A 111 2.69 0.48 44.85
C ALA A 111 3.60 -0.23 43.83
N GLY A 112 4.54 0.51 43.24
CA GLY A 112 5.62 -0.07 42.44
C GLY A 112 6.75 -0.60 43.34
N PRO A 113 7.38 -1.74 43.01
CA PRO A 113 8.59 -2.18 43.69
C PRO A 113 9.79 -1.26 43.34
N ALA A 114 10.67 -1.06 44.31
CA ALA A 114 11.93 -0.34 44.15
C ALA A 114 12.84 -1.03 43.12
N PRO A 115 13.61 -0.27 42.30
CA PRO A 115 14.58 -0.88 41.39
C PRO A 115 15.81 -1.34 42.17
N GLY A 116 15.98 -2.66 42.31
CA GLY A 116 17.26 -3.28 42.65
C GLY A 116 18.16 -3.25 41.40
N GLY A 117 19.26 -2.51 41.45
CA GLY A 117 20.26 -2.51 40.40
C GLY A 117 21.03 -3.84 40.35
N PRO A 118 21.46 -4.32 39.18
CA PRO A 118 22.36 -5.46 39.10
C PRO A 118 23.79 -5.05 39.47
N THR A 119 24.33 -5.69 40.49
CA THR A 119 25.77 -5.74 40.78
C THR A 119 26.48 -6.56 39.70
N GLN A 120 27.27 -5.93 38.84
CA GLN A 120 28.22 -6.63 37.97
C GLN A 120 29.56 -6.79 38.70
N ASN A 121 29.84 -8.02 39.12
CA ASN A 121 31.20 -8.46 39.43
C ASN A 121 31.93 -8.73 38.12
N GLY A 122 32.77 -7.80 37.66
CA GLY A 122 33.67 -8.02 36.54
C GLY A 122 34.97 -8.72 36.98
N PRO A 123 35.50 -9.70 36.23
CA PRO A 123 36.85 -10.22 36.46
C PRO A 123 37.94 -9.22 36.02
N LYS A 124 39.01 -9.20 36.80
CA LYS A 124 40.23 -8.37 36.68
C LYS A 124 41.04 -8.73 35.42
N PRO A 125 41.69 -7.77 34.74
CA PRO A 125 42.42 -8.02 33.49
C PRO A 125 43.80 -8.63 33.76
N VAL A 126 44.18 -9.61 32.93
CA VAL A 126 45.55 -10.13 32.83
C VAL A 126 45.96 -10.05 31.36
N GLY A 127 46.86 -9.11 31.04
CA GLY A 127 47.67 -9.17 29.82
C GLY A 127 48.87 -10.10 30.02
N PRO A 128 49.46 -10.59 28.93
CA PRO A 128 50.83 -10.15 28.67
C PRO A 128 51.17 -9.95 27.17
N GLY A 129 51.97 -8.91 26.91
CA GLY A 129 53.33 -9.06 26.39
C GLY A 129 53.55 -9.22 24.88
N PRO A 130 54.41 -8.40 24.24
CA PRO A 130 54.64 -8.39 22.81
C PRO A 130 55.75 -9.36 22.38
N SER A 131 55.70 -9.81 21.12
CA SER A 131 56.85 -10.37 20.40
C SER A 131 56.66 -10.19 18.89
N GLY A 132 57.51 -9.37 18.28
CA GLY A 132 57.94 -9.56 16.89
C GLY A 132 59.42 -9.99 16.89
N PRO A 133 60.15 -9.98 15.76
CA PRO A 133 59.73 -10.08 14.35
C PRO A 133 60.47 -11.21 13.61
N THR A 134 60.03 -11.64 12.41
CA THR A 134 60.96 -12.10 11.35
C THR A 134 60.33 -12.01 9.95
N PRO A 135 61.07 -11.51 8.92
CA PRO A 135 60.60 -11.38 7.55
C PRO A 135 61.06 -12.54 6.65
N ALA A 136 60.23 -12.93 5.67
CA ALA A 136 60.65 -13.69 4.50
C ALA A 136 59.88 -13.20 3.26
N GLY A 137 60.63 -13.04 2.16
CA GLY A 137 60.26 -12.32 0.94
C GLY A 137 59.35 -13.06 -0.06
N PRO A 138 59.36 -12.64 -1.33
CA PRO A 138 58.21 -12.66 -2.22
C PRO A 138 58.09 -13.97 -3.01
N THR A 139 56.86 -14.40 -3.29
CA THR A 139 56.59 -15.33 -4.40
C THR A 139 55.28 -15.00 -5.10
N THR A 140 55.40 -14.80 -6.41
CA THR A 140 54.36 -14.66 -7.42
C THR A 140 53.77 -16.02 -7.80
N ALA A 141 52.45 -16.17 -7.77
CA ALA A 141 51.70 -17.10 -8.63
C ALA A 141 50.21 -16.71 -8.65
N GLY A 142 49.63 -16.67 -9.85
CA GLY A 142 48.23 -16.31 -10.12
C GLY A 142 47.21 -17.45 -9.82
N PRO A 143 46.04 -17.45 -10.50
CA PRO A 143 44.75 -17.27 -9.83
C PRO A 143 43.96 -18.58 -9.63
N GLY A 144 43.13 -18.61 -8.58
CA GLY A 144 42.16 -19.67 -8.29
C GLY A 144 40.95 -19.13 -7.51
N PRO A 145 39.77 -19.77 -7.62
CA PRO A 145 38.50 -19.09 -7.82
C PRO A 145 37.78 -18.73 -6.51
N ALA A 146 37.36 -17.47 -6.38
CA ALA A 146 36.44 -17.08 -5.33
C ALA A 146 35.00 -17.36 -5.77
N GLN A 147 34.38 -18.28 -5.05
CA GLN A 147 32.96 -18.60 -5.08
C GLN A 147 32.14 -17.32 -4.86
N GLY A 148 31.46 -16.87 -5.92
CA GLY A 148 30.41 -15.86 -5.81
C GLY A 148 29.17 -16.50 -5.19
N VAL A 149 28.83 -16.08 -3.98
CA VAL A 149 27.54 -16.38 -3.35
C VAL A 149 26.44 -15.67 -4.14
N PRO A 150 25.48 -16.38 -4.76
CA PRO A 150 24.36 -15.72 -5.44
C PRO A 150 23.39 -15.15 -4.41
N GLN A 151 23.08 -13.84 -4.53
CA GLN A 151 21.92 -13.25 -3.88
C GLN A 151 20.67 -13.94 -4.42
N LYS A 152 20.14 -14.86 -3.61
CA LYS A 152 18.89 -15.57 -3.85
C LYS A 152 17.74 -14.65 -3.44
N GLN A 153 17.23 -13.86 -4.39
CA GLN A 153 15.91 -13.26 -4.24
C GLN A 153 14.87 -14.39 -4.44
N PRO A 154 14.02 -14.73 -3.46
CA PRO A 154 13.01 -15.75 -3.65
C PRO A 154 11.94 -15.25 -4.61
N ALA A 155 11.66 -16.01 -5.67
CA ALA A 155 10.47 -15.84 -6.48
C ALA A 155 9.24 -15.99 -5.56
N ALA A 156 8.48 -14.91 -5.39
CA ALA A 156 7.22 -14.95 -4.67
C ALA A 156 6.17 -15.73 -5.50
N PRO A 157 5.38 -16.64 -4.88
CA PRO A 157 4.26 -17.28 -5.56
C PRO A 157 3.15 -16.26 -5.84
N GLN A 158 2.74 -16.16 -7.11
CA GLN A 158 1.70 -15.25 -7.59
C GLN A 158 0.31 -15.61 -7.03
N PRO A 159 -0.43 -14.68 -6.41
CA PRO A 159 -1.86 -14.86 -6.16
C PRO A 159 -2.66 -14.57 -7.44
N ALA A 160 -3.72 -15.32 -7.72
CA ALA A 160 -4.57 -15.17 -8.91
C ALA A 160 -5.50 -13.94 -8.82
N GLY A 161 -5.69 -13.23 -9.94
CA GLY A 161 -6.58 -12.05 -10.04
C GLY A 161 -6.03 -10.98 -10.99
N THR A 162 -6.69 -10.80 -12.14
CA THR A 162 -6.36 -9.98 -13.34
C THR A 162 -5.05 -10.36 -14.05
N THR A 163 -5.15 -11.28 -15.00
CA THR A 163 -4.02 -11.87 -15.72
C THR A 163 -3.64 -11.02 -16.93
N THR A 164 -2.34 -10.69 -17.05
CA THR A 164 -1.64 -10.65 -18.33
C THR A 164 -2.16 -11.78 -19.22
N PRO A 165 -2.35 -11.62 -20.54
CA PRO A 165 -2.72 -12.76 -21.37
C PRO A 165 -1.63 -13.84 -21.23
N ALA A 166 -1.94 -14.90 -20.48
CA ALA A 166 -1.14 -16.12 -20.55
C ALA A 166 -1.14 -16.54 -22.01
N ALA A 167 0.02 -16.96 -22.52
CA ALA A 167 0.12 -17.44 -23.90
C ALA A 167 -1.01 -18.43 -24.16
N LYS A 168 -1.80 -18.21 -25.22
CA LYS A 168 -2.74 -19.24 -25.64
C LYS A 168 -1.92 -20.49 -25.95
N ALA A 169 -2.35 -21.62 -25.40
CA ALA A 169 -1.65 -22.88 -25.62
C ALA A 169 -1.50 -23.12 -27.13
N GLY A 170 -0.26 -23.23 -27.60
CA GLY A 170 0.07 -23.42 -29.02
C GLY A 170 0.44 -22.15 -29.81
N GLU A 171 0.38 -20.95 -29.23
CA GLU A 171 0.86 -19.74 -29.90
C GLU A 171 2.40 -19.72 -29.97
N PRO A 172 3.01 -19.51 -31.15
CA PRO A 172 4.46 -19.39 -31.25
C PRO A 172 4.97 -18.18 -30.46
N PRO A 173 6.20 -18.22 -29.92
CA PRO A 173 6.77 -17.05 -29.26
C PRO A 173 6.85 -15.88 -30.25
N PRO A 174 6.61 -14.64 -29.77
CA PRO A 174 6.79 -13.45 -30.60
C PRO A 174 8.24 -13.35 -31.10
N PRO A 175 8.48 -12.77 -32.29
CA PRO A 175 9.82 -12.52 -32.79
C PRO A 175 10.55 -11.54 -31.85
N ILE A 176 11.77 -11.92 -31.46
CA ILE A 176 12.61 -11.13 -30.53
C ILE A 176 13.98 -10.75 -31.12
N ASP A 177 14.32 -11.23 -32.31
CA ASP A 177 15.66 -11.04 -32.89
C ASP A 177 15.94 -9.58 -33.25
N TRP A 178 14.89 -8.83 -33.63
CA TRP A 178 14.99 -7.40 -33.92
C TRP A 178 15.44 -6.58 -32.70
N ILE A 179 15.25 -7.09 -31.47
CA ILE A 179 15.69 -6.41 -30.25
C ILE A 179 17.22 -6.25 -30.26
N GLU A 180 17.97 -7.12 -30.95
CA GLU A 180 19.42 -6.98 -31.04
C GLU A 180 19.88 -5.73 -31.80
N SER A 181 19.05 -5.21 -32.72
CA SER A 181 19.35 -3.99 -33.46
C SER A 181 19.09 -2.73 -32.63
N LEU A 182 18.50 -2.84 -31.45
CA LEU A 182 18.22 -1.70 -30.60
C LEU A 182 19.49 -1.15 -29.94
N PRO A 183 19.49 0.14 -29.58
CA PRO A 183 20.56 0.72 -28.78
C PRO A 183 20.78 -0.03 -27.46
N ALA A 184 22.04 -0.14 -27.03
CA ALA A 184 22.43 -0.94 -25.87
C ALA A 184 21.63 -0.59 -24.60
N HIS A 185 21.34 0.70 -24.39
CA HIS A 185 20.52 1.17 -23.27
C HIS A 185 19.11 0.56 -23.29
N VAL A 186 18.44 0.55 -24.44
CA VAL A 186 17.08 0.00 -24.60
C VAL A 186 17.11 -1.53 -24.41
N LYS A 187 18.09 -2.21 -25.01
CA LYS A 187 18.27 -3.67 -24.84
C LYS A 187 18.45 -4.05 -23.38
N GLN A 188 19.29 -3.32 -22.67
CA GLN A 188 19.54 -3.55 -21.25
C GLN A 188 18.26 -3.44 -20.41
N GLN A 189 17.40 -2.45 -20.69
CA GLN A 189 16.13 -2.28 -19.99
C GLN A 189 15.16 -3.43 -20.30
N ILE A 190 15.05 -3.85 -21.57
CA ILE A 190 14.22 -5.01 -21.97
C ILE A 190 14.72 -6.29 -21.29
N ASP A 191 16.04 -6.50 -21.27
CA ASP A 191 16.67 -7.66 -20.66
C ASP A 191 16.55 -7.62 -19.12
N ASN A 192 16.32 -6.45 -18.53
CA ASN A 192 16.33 -6.18 -17.09
C ASN A 192 17.65 -6.64 -16.42
N PHE A 193 18.77 -6.36 -17.08
CA PHE A 193 20.11 -6.81 -16.68
C PHE A 193 20.98 -5.62 -16.26
N SER A 194 21.82 -5.83 -15.24
CA SER A 194 22.97 -4.96 -14.96
C SER A 194 24.05 -5.11 -16.03
N ASP A 195 24.96 -4.13 -16.17
CA ASP A 195 26.08 -4.20 -17.12
C ASP A 195 26.91 -5.49 -16.97
N VAL A 196 27.09 -5.95 -15.73
CA VAL A 196 27.81 -7.19 -15.42
C VAL A 196 27.07 -8.41 -15.96
N GLN A 197 25.74 -8.43 -15.85
CA GLN A 197 24.92 -9.52 -16.40
C GLN A 197 24.88 -9.48 -17.92
N VAL A 198 24.83 -8.30 -18.54
CA VAL A 198 24.96 -8.15 -20.01
C VAL A 198 26.29 -8.73 -20.47
N ALA A 199 27.42 -8.28 -19.91
CA ALA A 199 28.74 -8.77 -20.28
C ALA A 199 28.92 -10.28 -20.04
N ALA A 200 28.30 -10.83 -19.00
CA ALA A 200 28.35 -12.27 -18.72
C ALA A 200 27.49 -13.08 -19.71
N ALA A 201 26.31 -12.58 -20.08
CA ALA A 201 25.47 -13.19 -21.11
C ALA A 201 26.18 -13.20 -22.47
N ASP A 202 26.82 -12.08 -22.85
CA ASP A 202 27.56 -11.95 -24.11
C ASP A 202 28.79 -12.86 -24.17
N LYS A 203 29.33 -13.26 -23.02
CA LYS A 203 30.37 -14.29 -22.88
C LYS A 203 29.83 -15.74 -22.88
N GLY A 204 28.54 -15.93 -23.17
CA GLY A 204 27.93 -17.25 -23.32
C GLY A 204 27.39 -17.88 -22.03
N ASN A 205 27.12 -17.09 -20.98
CA ASN A 205 26.47 -17.62 -19.77
C ASN A 205 25.04 -18.10 -20.10
N LYS A 206 24.87 -19.42 -20.20
CA LYS A 206 23.59 -20.06 -20.58
C LYS A 206 22.40 -19.62 -19.73
N GLY A 207 22.56 -19.54 -18.41
CA GLY A 207 21.45 -19.16 -17.53
C GLY A 207 20.97 -17.72 -17.77
N LEU A 208 21.89 -16.82 -18.10
CA LEU A 208 21.57 -15.43 -18.47
C LEU A 208 21.03 -15.33 -19.90
N LEU A 209 21.52 -16.13 -20.85
CA LEU A 209 20.94 -16.20 -22.20
C LEU A 209 19.49 -16.69 -22.18
N ASP A 210 19.20 -17.72 -21.39
CA ASP A 210 17.84 -18.22 -21.21
C ASP A 210 16.94 -17.17 -20.53
N ALA A 211 17.47 -16.45 -19.53
CA ALA A 211 16.74 -15.36 -18.88
C ALA A 211 16.49 -14.17 -19.83
N ARG A 212 17.47 -13.78 -20.65
CA ARG A 212 17.36 -12.75 -21.69
C ARG A 212 16.25 -13.11 -22.67
N ALA A 213 16.24 -14.33 -23.20
CA ALA A 213 15.20 -14.80 -24.12
C ALA A 213 13.81 -14.76 -23.47
N ARG A 214 13.67 -15.25 -22.23
CA ARG A 214 12.39 -15.20 -21.50
C ARG A 214 11.91 -13.76 -21.25
N ASN A 215 12.82 -12.86 -20.87
CA ASN A 215 12.49 -11.46 -20.59
C ASN A 215 12.03 -10.75 -21.86
N ARG A 216 12.71 -10.96 -23.00
CA ARG A 216 12.32 -10.41 -24.30
C ARG A 216 10.97 -10.95 -24.81
N ILE A 217 10.70 -12.24 -24.64
CA ILE A 217 9.40 -12.82 -24.98
C ILE A 217 8.30 -12.21 -24.11
N THR A 218 8.57 -12.04 -22.81
CA THR A 218 7.62 -11.43 -21.87
C THR A 218 7.39 -9.96 -22.21
N PHE A 219 8.45 -9.22 -22.50
CA PHE A 219 8.39 -7.85 -23.01
C PHE A 219 7.45 -7.75 -24.22
N MET A 220 7.65 -8.57 -25.25
CA MET A 220 6.80 -8.55 -26.45
C MET A 220 5.33 -8.83 -26.12
N ARG A 221 5.05 -9.79 -25.25
CA ARG A 221 3.66 -10.07 -24.81
C ARG A 221 3.05 -8.89 -24.08
N THR A 222 3.82 -8.23 -23.22
CA THR A 222 3.38 -7.03 -22.52
C THR A 222 3.14 -5.87 -23.48
N MET A 223 4.04 -5.66 -24.46
CA MET A 223 3.88 -4.61 -25.47
C MET A 223 2.71 -4.90 -26.41
N ARG A 224 2.45 -6.16 -26.79
CA ARG A 224 1.24 -6.53 -27.55
C ARG A 224 -0.05 -6.17 -26.80
N TRP A 225 -0.07 -6.40 -25.49
CA TRP A 225 -1.19 -6.01 -24.64
C TRP A 225 -1.33 -4.48 -24.50
N ALA A 226 -0.22 -3.75 -24.42
CA ALA A 226 -0.19 -2.31 -24.17
C ALA A 226 -0.38 -1.47 -25.44
N MET A 227 0.14 -1.93 -26.59
CA MET A 227 0.27 -1.17 -27.84
C MET A 227 -0.47 -1.82 -29.02
N GLY A 228 -1.14 -2.95 -28.81
CA GLY A 228 -1.83 -3.71 -29.86
C GLY A 228 -0.98 -4.87 -30.40
N ASN A 229 -1.62 -5.82 -31.09
CA ASN A 229 -1.00 -7.10 -31.46
C ASN A 229 -0.08 -7.06 -32.70
N ASP A 230 0.24 -5.87 -33.23
CA ASP A 230 1.11 -5.73 -34.40
C ASP A 230 2.59 -5.60 -33.99
N ASP A 231 3.34 -6.68 -34.20
CA ASP A 231 4.77 -6.73 -33.88
C ASP A 231 5.59 -5.71 -34.67
N THR A 232 5.16 -5.35 -35.88
CA THR A 232 5.89 -4.38 -36.72
C THR A 232 5.76 -2.98 -36.17
N VAL A 233 4.59 -2.64 -35.62
CA VAL A 233 4.35 -1.36 -34.92
C VAL A 233 5.20 -1.30 -33.65
N ILE A 234 5.23 -2.37 -32.85
CA ILE A 234 6.05 -2.43 -31.64
C ILE A 234 7.53 -2.30 -31.99
N GLN A 235 8.01 -3.07 -32.96
CA GLN A 235 9.40 -3.02 -33.41
C GLN A 235 9.78 -1.61 -33.86
N LYS A 236 8.99 -1.02 -34.76
CA LYS A 236 9.24 0.33 -35.28
C LYS A 236 9.27 1.36 -34.15
N HIS A 237 8.31 1.32 -33.24
CA HIS A 237 8.25 2.22 -32.08
C HIS A 237 9.55 2.18 -31.26
N PHE A 238 10.04 0.99 -30.90
CA PHE A 238 11.26 0.89 -30.09
C PHE A 238 12.54 1.22 -30.86
N GLN A 239 12.55 1.07 -32.20
CA GLN A 239 13.64 1.55 -33.05
C GLN A 239 13.69 3.08 -33.15
N GLU A 240 12.54 3.75 -32.99
CA GLU A 240 12.43 5.22 -32.96
C GLU A 240 12.76 5.83 -31.58
N ILE A 241 13.17 5.02 -30.59
CA ILE A 241 13.66 5.52 -29.30
C ILE A 241 15.15 5.80 -29.37
N GLN A 242 15.51 7.06 -29.18
CA GLN A 242 16.87 7.59 -29.33
C GLN A 242 17.20 8.56 -28.20
N PRO A 243 18.49 8.85 -27.96
CA PRO A 243 18.87 9.86 -26.98
C PRO A 243 18.53 11.27 -27.48
N ILE A 244 18.22 12.16 -26.55
CA ILE A 244 18.08 13.61 -26.74
C ILE A 244 18.82 14.33 -25.60
N ASP A 245 19.58 15.36 -25.96
CA ASP A 245 20.17 16.29 -25.00
C ASP A 245 19.21 17.47 -24.81
N VAL A 246 18.58 17.51 -23.65
CA VAL A 246 17.63 18.55 -23.27
C VAL A 246 18.31 19.80 -22.68
N GLY A 247 19.65 19.85 -22.62
CA GLY A 247 20.42 21.05 -22.27
C GLY A 247 21.37 20.91 -21.08
N ASP A 248 21.57 19.71 -20.53
CA ASP A 248 22.44 19.49 -19.36
C ASP A 248 23.64 18.55 -19.63
N GLY A 249 23.84 18.17 -20.89
CA GLY A 249 24.92 17.26 -21.31
C GLY A 249 24.69 15.81 -20.90
N GLN A 250 23.53 15.46 -20.32
CA GLN A 250 23.10 14.09 -20.11
C GLN A 250 22.08 13.68 -21.19
N GLN A 251 22.11 12.41 -21.58
CA GLN A 251 21.19 11.89 -22.59
C GLN A 251 19.92 11.34 -21.94
N LEU A 252 18.78 11.91 -22.33
CA LEU A 252 17.45 11.38 -22.09
C LEU A 252 17.08 10.43 -23.22
N TRP A 253 16.57 9.24 -22.94
CA TRP A 253 16.07 8.33 -23.98
C TRP A 253 14.56 8.46 -24.11
N ALA A 254 14.07 8.78 -25.31
CA ALA A 254 12.63 8.97 -25.53
C ALA A 254 12.25 8.62 -26.98
N HIS A 255 10.96 8.33 -27.19
CA HIS A 255 10.43 8.12 -28.53
C HIS A 255 10.57 9.40 -29.37
N VAL A 256 10.77 9.28 -30.69
CA VAL A 256 10.94 10.42 -31.61
C VAL A 256 9.83 11.47 -31.48
N SER A 257 8.59 11.04 -31.23
CA SER A 257 7.46 11.93 -30.96
C SER A 257 7.68 12.81 -29.74
N THR A 258 8.13 12.22 -28.63
CA THR A 258 8.46 12.93 -27.40
C THR A 258 9.66 13.85 -27.63
N ARG A 259 10.69 13.38 -28.33
CA ARG A 259 11.89 14.16 -28.68
C ARG A 259 11.52 15.43 -29.46
N GLU A 260 10.65 15.30 -30.47
CA GLU A 260 10.20 16.44 -31.29
C GLU A 260 9.51 17.50 -30.44
N ARG A 261 8.57 17.10 -29.58
CA ARG A 261 7.87 18.04 -28.70
C ARG A 261 8.80 18.66 -27.66
N LEU A 262 9.73 17.90 -27.09
CA LEU A 262 10.73 18.44 -26.14
C LEU A 262 11.67 19.45 -26.79
N LEU A 263 12.06 19.26 -28.06
CA LEU A 263 12.86 20.24 -28.78
C LEU A 263 12.06 21.54 -29.02
N ALA A 264 10.77 21.44 -29.34
CA ALA A 264 9.92 22.61 -29.48
C ALA A 264 9.79 23.40 -28.16
N VAL A 265 9.60 22.69 -27.03
CA VAL A 265 9.62 23.29 -25.69
C VAL A 265 10.96 23.97 -25.41
N LYS A 266 12.08 23.29 -25.68
CA LYS A 266 13.42 23.84 -25.46
C LYS A 266 13.62 25.14 -26.26
N ILE A 267 13.27 25.15 -27.54
CA ILE A 267 13.39 26.32 -28.41
C ILE A 267 12.52 27.49 -27.87
N GLU A 268 11.29 27.21 -27.45
CA GLU A 268 10.39 28.22 -26.89
C GLU A 268 10.95 28.84 -25.60
N LEU A 269 11.52 28.01 -24.72
CA LEU A 269 12.10 28.48 -23.45
C LEU A 269 13.39 29.26 -23.68
N GLU A 270 14.27 28.77 -24.55
CA GLU A 270 15.51 29.47 -24.93
C GLU A 270 15.21 30.85 -25.54
N ALA A 271 14.17 30.96 -26.38
CA ALA A 271 13.71 32.23 -26.93
C ALA A 271 13.22 33.23 -25.85
N GLN A 272 12.82 32.72 -24.68
CA GLN A 272 12.40 33.51 -23.52
C GLN A 272 13.53 33.70 -22.49
N GLY A 273 14.76 33.25 -22.80
CA GLY A 273 15.90 33.31 -21.88
C GLY A 273 15.79 32.35 -20.68
N VAL A 274 14.91 31.35 -20.76
CA VAL A 274 14.70 30.35 -19.70
C VAL A 274 15.36 29.04 -20.14
N PRO A 275 16.30 28.47 -19.36
CA PRO A 275 16.86 27.17 -19.69
C PRO A 275 15.86 26.05 -19.37
N MET A 276 15.93 24.95 -20.13
CA MET A 276 15.21 23.71 -19.82
C MET A 276 15.66 23.20 -18.42
N PRO A 277 14.74 22.70 -17.58
CA PRO A 277 15.11 22.04 -16.31
C PRO A 277 16.04 20.84 -16.55
N ARG A 278 16.70 20.32 -15.50
CA ARG A 278 17.57 19.12 -15.63
C ARG A 278 16.79 17.82 -15.48
N THR A 279 17.03 16.85 -16.35
CA THR A 279 16.55 15.47 -16.14
C THR A 279 17.37 14.41 -16.87
N THR A 280 17.30 13.21 -16.31
CA THR A 280 17.82 11.96 -16.86
C THR A 280 16.75 10.87 -16.92
N VAL A 281 15.51 11.18 -16.55
CA VAL A 281 14.46 10.19 -16.32
C VAL A 281 13.45 10.23 -17.47
N GLY A 282 13.68 9.40 -18.49
CA GLY A 282 12.81 9.24 -19.65
C GLY A 282 12.34 7.81 -19.77
N LEU A 283 12.78 7.11 -20.82
CA LEU A 283 12.57 5.66 -20.97
C LEU A 283 12.97 4.92 -19.68
N GLY A 284 12.02 4.21 -19.09
CA GLY A 284 12.24 3.45 -17.86
C GLY A 284 11.29 2.28 -17.73
N MET A 285 11.74 1.07 -18.05
CA MET A 285 10.91 -0.14 -17.93
C MET A 285 10.86 -0.68 -16.50
N ARG A 286 11.93 -0.50 -15.70
CA ARG A 286 12.04 -0.84 -14.27
C ARG A 286 11.64 -2.28 -13.87
N GLY A 287 11.55 -3.19 -14.84
CA GLY A 287 11.05 -4.56 -14.67
C GLY A 287 9.52 -4.70 -14.71
N ASP A 288 8.77 -3.60 -14.82
CA ASP A 288 7.31 -3.59 -14.87
C ASP A 288 6.78 -4.36 -16.10
N HIS A 289 7.55 -4.37 -17.19
CA HIS A 289 7.25 -5.15 -18.40
C HIS A 289 7.28 -6.66 -18.19
N LEU A 290 7.96 -7.14 -17.13
CA LEU A 290 8.00 -8.56 -16.76
C LEU A 290 6.85 -8.94 -15.82
N SER A 291 6.20 -7.96 -15.19
CA SER A 291 5.13 -8.15 -14.22
C SER A 291 4.01 -7.12 -14.39
N PRO A 292 3.32 -7.05 -15.56
CA PRO A 292 2.32 -6.02 -15.85
C PRO A 292 1.02 -6.18 -15.03
N LYS A 293 0.98 -7.13 -14.12
CA LYS A 293 -0.22 -7.51 -13.36
C LYS A 293 -0.63 -6.39 -12.41
N GLY A 294 -1.88 -5.92 -12.54
CA GLY A 294 -2.40 -4.82 -11.73
C GLY A 294 -2.01 -3.43 -12.24
N LEU A 295 -1.27 -3.35 -13.34
CA LEU A 295 -0.89 -2.09 -13.98
C LEU A 295 -1.86 -1.77 -15.13
N SER A 296 -2.21 -0.50 -15.28
CA SER A 296 -2.98 -0.02 -16.43
C SER A 296 -2.05 0.17 -17.65
N ARG A 297 -2.60 0.25 -18.86
CA ARG A 297 -1.77 0.52 -20.05
C ARG A 297 -1.07 1.88 -19.98
N GLY A 298 -1.73 2.88 -19.40
CA GLY A 298 -1.14 4.21 -19.17
C GLY A 298 0.10 4.17 -18.27
N TRP A 299 0.25 3.16 -17.41
CA TRP A 299 1.47 2.98 -16.61
C TRP A 299 2.73 2.79 -17.46
N PHE A 300 2.58 2.34 -18.71
CA PHE A 300 3.71 2.04 -19.60
C PHE A 300 4.21 3.25 -20.41
N THR A 301 3.75 4.48 -20.13
CA THR A 301 4.23 5.70 -20.81
C THR A 301 5.74 5.88 -20.67
N HIS A 302 6.34 5.63 -19.50
CA HIS A 302 7.81 5.57 -19.36
C HIS A 302 8.43 4.44 -20.16
N ALA A 303 7.87 3.22 -20.07
CA ALA A 303 8.41 2.06 -20.77
C ALA A 303 8.36 2.20 -22.30
N ALA A 304 7.43 3.00 -22.82
CA ALA A 304 7.29 3.33 -24.23
C ALA A 304 8.05 4.61 -24.63
N GLY A 305 8.71 5.31 -23.71
CA GLY A 305 9.43 6.55 -24.01
C GLY A 305 8.52 7.75 -24.32
N PHE A 306 7.27 7.73 -23.86
CA PHE A 306 6.30 8.82 -23.94
C PHE A 306 6.27 9.72 -22.71
N ALA A 307 6.90 9.29 -21.60
CA ALA A 307 6.95 10.06 -20.37
C ALA A 307 8.37 10.52 -20.01
N VAL A 308 8.43 11.65 -19.33
CA VAL A 308 9.64 12.23 -18.76
C VAL A 308 9.33 12.68 -17.34
N ASP A 309 10.12 12.22 -16.38
CA ASP A 309 10.11 12.79 -15.04
C ASP A 309 11.19 13.85 -15.00
N TRP A 310 10.91 15.04 -14.49
CA TRP A 310 11.96 15.98 -14.14
C TRP A 310 12.37 15.77 -12.69
N ARG A 311 13.52 16.30 -12.28
CA ARG A 311 13.87 16.33 -10.85
C ARG A 311 13.26 17.59 -10.24
N ALA A 312 12.15 17.49 -9.50
CA ALA A 312 11.88 18.55 -8.52
C ALA A 312 12.47 18.08 -7.23
N THR A 313 13.30 18.95 -6.71
CA THR A 313 13.75 18.92 -5.34
C THR A 313 12.63 19.37 -4.38
N ALA A 314 11.46 19.83 -4.86
CA ALA A 314 10.52 20.61 -4.05
C ALA A 314 9.00 20.38 -4.25
N THR A 315 8.54 19.51 -5.17
CA THR A 315 7.09 19.30 -5.34
C THR A 315 6.68 17.91 -4.86
N PRO A 316 6.09 17.79 -3.65
CA PRO A 316 5.72 16.51 -3.10
C PRO A 316 4.35 16.03 -3.58
N LYS A 317 4.20 14.71 -3.59
CA LYS A 317 2.95 13.98 -3.77
C LYS A 317 2.23 13.86 -2.43
N ILE A 318 1.20 14.67 -2.20
CA ILE A 318 0.42 14.64 -0.95
C ILE A 318 -0.86 13.81 -1.17
N LYS A 319 -0.93 12.66 -0.49
CA LYS A 319 -2.05 11.70 -0.44
C LYS A 319 -2.59 11.51 0.98
N ASP A 320 -1.80 11.80 2.01
CA ASP A 320 -2.20 11.67 3.40
C ASP A 320 -3.40 12.61 3.65
N PRO A 321 -4.58 12.06 4.00
CA PRO A 321 -5.78 12.86 4.23
C PRO A 321 -5.58 13.88 5.35
N ARG A 322 -4.69 13.62 6.32
CA ARG A 322 -4.34 14.56 7.40
C ARG A 322 -3.61 15.79 6.86
N LEU A 323 -2.60 15.58 6.00
CA LEU A 323 -1.88 16.69 5.35
C LEU A 323 -2.80 17.49 4.43
N ILE A 324 -3.66 16.81 3.67
CA ILE A 324 -4.66 17.47 2.80
C ILE A 324 -5.61 18.32 3.65
N ALA A 325 -6.18 17.78 4.72
CA ALA A 325 -7.08 18.50 5.62
C ALA A 325 -6.39 19.69 6.29
N LEU A 326 -5.14 19.52 6.74
CA LEU A 326 -4.34 20.61 7.29
C LEU A 326 -4.09 21.71 6.25
N PHE A 327 -3.72 21.34 5.02
CA PHE A 327 -3.46 22.28 3.95
C PHE A 327 -4.73 23.03 3.54
N GLU A 328 -5.87 22.34 3.40
CA GLU A 328 -7.17 22.96 3.14
C GLU A 328 -7.56 23.93 4.25
N MET A 329 -7.38 23.55 5.52
CA MET A 329 -7.68 24.42 6.67
C MET A 329 -6.81 25.67 6.68
N VAL A 330 -5.49 25.51 6.51
CA VAL A 330 -4.52 26.60 6.62
C VAL A 330 -4.59 27.52 5.41
N THR A 331 -4.66 26.95 4.21
CA THR A 331 -4.53 27.72 2.96
C THR A 331 -5.87 28.17 2.41
N GLY A 332 -6.95 27.42 2.68
CA GLY A 332 -8.28 27.64 2.11
C GLY A 332 -8.54 26.87 0.81
N GLY A 333 -7.58 26.05 0.36
CA GLY A 333 -7.70 25.25 -0.85
C GLY A 333 -6.88 23.98 -0.79
N ARG A 334 -7.05 23.11 -1.77
CA ARG A 334 -6.34 21.84 -1.85
C ARG A 334 -4.92 22.00 -2.39
N PRO A 335 -3.98 21.09 -2.05
CA PRO A 335 -2.64 21.10 -2.61
C PRO A 335 -2.61 20.60 -4.06
N ASP A 336 -3.64 19.92 -4.58
CA ASP A 336 -3.73 19.57 -6.00
C ASP A 336 -4.17 20.76 -6.87
N MET A 337 -3.73 20.80 -8.14
CA MET A 337 -4.26 21.73 -9.12
C MET A 337 -5.62 21.23 -9.67
N LYS A 338 -6.50 22.15 -10.13
CA LYS A 338 -7.74 21.89 -10.89
C LYS A 338 -7.82 22.58 -12.28
N ALA A 339 -7.89 21.81 -13.38
CA ALA A 339 -7.79 22.36 -14.73
C ALA A 339 -9.19 22.77 -15.22
N SER A 340 -9.25 23.73 -16.13
CA SER A 340 -10.52 24.18 -16.73
C SER A 340 -11.17 23.12 -17.63
N VAL A 341 -10.37 22.15 -18.09
CA VAL A 341 -10.80 20.96 -18.84
C VAL A 341 -10.15 19.74 -18.18
N GLU A 342 -10.93 18.67 -17.96
CA GLU A 342 -10.46 17.45 -17.27
C GLU A 342 -10.68 16.19 -18.14
N GLY A 343 -9.94 15.13 -17.81
CA GLY A 343 -10.06 13.81 -18.44
C GLY A 343 -9.72 13.80 -19.92
N ASP A 344 -10.37 12.92 -20.68
CA ASP A 344 -10.08 12.70 -22.11
C ASP A 344 -10.24 13.96 -22.97
N LYS A 345 -11.16 14.87 -22.60
CA LYS A 345 -11.32 16.15 -23.31
C LYS A 345 -10.08 17.04 -23.22
N ARG A 346 -9.38 17.00 -22.09
CA ARG A 346 -8.12 17.73 -21.92
C ARG A 346 -7.03 17.08 -22.76
N ILE A 347 -6.90 15.75 -22.68
CA ILE A 347 -5.92 14.98 -23.47
C ILE A 347 -6.11 15.28 -24.97
N ASP A 348 -7.35 15.30 -25.47
CA ASP A 348 -7.65 15.64 -26.86
C ASP A 348 -7.26 17.08 -27.23
N LEU A 349 -7.48 18.03 -26.32
CA LEU A 349 -7.07 19.42 -26.51
C LEU A 349 -5.54 19.54 -26.52
N GLU A 350 -4.83 18.90 -25.59
CA GLU A 350 -3.36 18.88 -25.52
C GLU A 350 -2.75 18.25 -26.78
N ILE A 351 -3.32 17.16 -27.29
CA ILE A 351 -2.93 16.57 -28.59
C ILE A 351 -3.03 17.62 -29.71
N LYS A 352 -4.17 18.30 -29.82
CA LYS A 352 -4.38 19.36 -30.83
C LYS A 352 -3.44 20.55 -30.63
N MET A 353 -3.15 20.91 -29.38
CA MET A 353 -2.22 21.99 -29.03
C MET A 353 -0.81 21.65 -29.51
N GLY A 354 -0.32 20.46 -29.19
CA GLY A 354 0.94 19.96 -29.71
C GLY A 354 0.96 19.98 -31.23
N ALA A 355 -0.10 19.50 -31.89
CA ALA A 355 -0.20 19.53 -33.35
C ALA A 355 -0.35 20.93 -33.97
N GLY A 356 -0.52 21.99 -33.17
CA GLY A 356 -0.78 23.35 -33.66
C GLY A 356 -2.15 23.53 -34.32
N THR A 357 -3.11 22.64 -34.04
CA THR A 357 -4.45 22.62 -34.64
C THR A 357 -5.58 22.91 -33.65
N ALA A 358 -5.24 23.16 -32.38
CA ALA A 358 -6.22 23.50 -31.35
C ALA A 358 -6.87 24.86 -31.62
N ASP A 359 -8.12 25.00 -31.18
CA ASP A 359 -8.78 26.30 -31.13
C ASP A 359 -8.03 27.23 -30.15
N ALA A 360 -7.69 28.42 -30.62
CA ALA A 360 -6.87 29.35 -29.84
C ALA A 360 -7.54 29.80 -28.54
N ALA A 361 -8.86 29.91 -28.50
CA ALA A 361 -9.59 30.30 -27.29
C ALA A 361 -9.62 29.14 -26.28
N GLU A 362 -9.82 27.90 -26.73
CA GLU A 362 -9.72 26.71 -25.88
C GLU A 362 -8.31 26.51 -25.31
N SER A 363 -7.27 26.63 -26.15
CA SER A 363 -5.87 26.57 -25.71
C SER A 363 -5.55 27.64 -24.69
N LYS A 364 -5.96 28.88 -24.95
CA LYS A 364 -5.77 29.99 -24.01
C LYS A 364 -6.47 29.71 -22.68
N LYS A 365 -7.71 29.21 -22.71
CA LYS A 365 -8.48 28.88 -21.50
C LYS A 365 -7.81 27.77 -20.66
N LEU A 366 -7.19 26.77 -21.29
CA LEU A 366 -6.43 25.75 -20.57
C LEU A 366 -5.17 26.35 -19.93
N LEU A 367 -4.37 27.09 -20.71
CA LEU A 367 -3.13 27.71 -20.22
C LEU A 367 -3.36 28.76 -19.12
N ASP A 368 -4.42 29.57 -19.24
CA ASP A 368 -4.83 30.53 -18.21
C ASP A 368 -5.24 29.79 -16.91
N SER A 369 -5.89 28.63 -17.02
CA SER A 369 -6.24 27.80 -15.86
C SER A 369 -5.03 27.20 -15.19
N VAL A 370 -4.04 26.72 -15.96
CA VAL A 370 -2.75 26.23 -15.44
C VAL A 370 -2.04 27.35 -14.67
N GLU A 371 -2.01 28.56 -15.23
CA GLU A 371 -1.42 29.73 -14.58
C GLU A 371 -2.15 30.13 -13.30
N SER A 372 -3.49 30.19 -13.33
CA SER A 372 -4.29 30.52 -12.15
C SER A 372 -4.05 29.52 -11.01
N GLU A 373 -4.01 28.23 -11.32
CA GLU A 373 -3.79 27.19 -10.32
C GLU A 373 -2.35 27.17 -9.81
N TYR A 374 -1.37 27.47 -10.67
CA TYR A 374 0.03 27.58 -10.26
C TYR A 374 0.18 28.70 -9.24
N LYS A 375 -0.36 29.89 -9.55
CA LYS A 375 -0.35 31.06 -8.66
C LYS A 375 -1.08 30.77 -7.34
N ARG A 376 -2.25 30.12 -7.41
CA ARG A 376 -2.99 29.70 -6.21
C ARG A 376 -2.15 28.78 -5.32
N LEU A 377 -1.43 27.82 -5.89
CA LEU A 377 -0.59 26.90 -5.12
C LEU A 377 0.68 27.55 -4.59
N GLU A 378 1.28 28.48 -5.33
CA GLU A 378 2.39 29.30 -4.85
C GLU A 378 1.97 30.16 -3.65
N GLU A 379 0.84 30.87 -3.75
CA GLU A 379 0.25 31.64 -2.65
C GLU A 379 -0.09 30.74 -1.46
N ALA A 380 -0.71 29.59 -1.70
CA ALA A 380 -1.03 28.61 -0.67
C ALA A 380 0.23 28.07 0.02
N SER A 381 1.30 27.77 -0.73
CA SER A 381 2.57 27.36 -0.13
C SER A 381 3.16 28.46 0.74
N ASN A 382 3.19 29.69 0.26
CA ASN A 382 3.75 30.81 1.02
C ASN A 382 2.96 31.01 2.31
N LYS A 383 1.63 31.01 2.22
CA LYS A 383 0.74 31.06 3.37
C LYS A 383 0.98 29.92 4.34
N PHE A 384 1.16 28.69 3.86
CA PHE A 384 1.43 27.52 4.69
C PHE A 384 2.77 27.64 5.43
N LYS A 385 3.85 28.07 4.75
CA LYS A 385 5.18 28.28 5.34
C LYS A 385 5.19 29.33 6.46
N THR A 386 4.28 30.30 6.40
CA THR A 386 4.18 31.39 7.37
C THR A 386 2.96 31.29 8.28
N ALA A 387 2.22 30.17 8.26
CA ALA A 387 0.96 30.03 8.98
C ALA A 387 1.14 29.84 10.50
N LEU A 388 2.35 29.51 10.94
CA LEU A 388 2.73 29.48 12.36
C LEU A 388 3.56 30.72 12.71
N PRO A 389 3.51 31.17 13.98
CA PRO A 389 4.36 32.27 14.44
C PRO A 389 5.85 32.02 14.15
N ALA A 390 6.60 33.06 13.80
CA ALA A 390 8.03 32.93 13.48
C ALA A 390 8.82 32.24 14.61
N GLY A 391 8.56 32.60 15.87
CA GLY A 391 9.20 31.96 17.02
C GLY A 391 8.85 30.47 17.17
N THR A 392 7.68 30.03 16.69
CA THR A 392 7.36 28.60 16.60
C THR A 392 8.24 27.91 15.57
N LEU A 393 8.32 28.48 14.36
CA LEU A 393 9.14 27.93 13.26
C LEU A 393 10.61 27.84 13.64
N ASP A 394 11.14 28.83 14.36
CA ASP A 394 12.53 28.84 14.83
C ASP A 394 12.81 27.69 15.81
N ARG A 395 11.89 27.43 16.75
CA ARG A 395 12.01 26.29 17.68
C ARG A 395 11.91 24.95 16.97
N LEU A 396 10.97 24.81 16.04
CA LEU A 396 10.88 23.60 15.21
C LEU A 396 12.16 23.40 14.39
N ARG A 397 12.75 24.47 13.88
CA ARG A 397 14.03 24.45 13.15
C ARG A 397 15.20 24.02 14.04
N GLU A 398 15.30 24.54 15.26
CA GLU A 398 16.32 24.15 16.25
C GLU A 398 16.25 22.63 16.50
N LEU A 399 15.05 22.10 16.74
CA LEU A 399 14.82 20.68 16.95
C LEU A 399 15.19 19.83 15.72
N GLU A 400 14.76 20.26 14.53
CA GLU A 400 15.04 19.52 13.29
C GLU A 400 16.52 19.52 12.93
N GLN A 401 17.22 20.64 13.10
CA GLN A 401 18.66 20.71 12.86
C GLN A 401 19.43 19.74 13.77
N ALA A 402 19.05 19.63 15.04
CA ALA A 402 19.65 18.67 15.96
C ALA A 402 19.36 17.21 15.53
N ARG A 403 18.12 16.91 15.11
CA ARG A 403 17.73 15.58 14.60
C ARG A 403 18.51 15.22 13.33
N PHE A 404 18.60 16.17 12.39
CA PHE A 404 19.31 16.01 11.13
C PHE A 404 20.81 15.78 11.32
N ALA A 405 21.43 16.40 12.33
CA ALA A 405 22.82 16.17 12.70
C ALA A 405 23.07 14.70 13.10
N VAL A 406 22.14 14.08 13.84
CA VAL A 406 22.20 12.65 14.20
C VAL A 406 22.19 11.78 12.95
N SER A 407 21.21 11.97 12.07
CA SER A 407 21.09 11.20 10.82
C SER A 407 22.34 11.35 9.94
N THR A 408 22.89 12.56 9.85
CA THR A 408 24.11 12.83 9.09
C THR A 408 25.34 12.14 9.69
N ALA A 409 25.50 12.16 11.01
CA ALA A 409 26.58 11.45 11.69
C ALA A 409 26.46 9.93 11.50
N GLN A 410 25.25 9.36 11.63
CA GLN A 410 24.98 7.93 11.45
C GLN A 410 25.23 7.47 10.01
N ARG A 411 24.83 8.25 9.00
CA ARG A 411 25.13 7.97 7.59
C ARG A 411 26.64 7.98 7.33
N LYS A 412 27.38 8.92 7.93
CA LYS A 412 28.84 8.98 7.83
C LYS A 412 29.50 7.74 8.45
N LEU A 413 29.07 7.34 9.65
CA LEU A 413 29.56 6.12 10.31
C LEU A 413 29.27 4.87 9.46
N SER A 414 28.04 4.72 8.97
CA SER A 414 27.62 3.58 8.15
C SER A 414 28.47 3.45 6.88
N ARG A 415 28.80 4.57 6.21
CA ARG A 415 29.68 4.58 5.03
C ARG A 415 31.10 4.10 5.36
N LEU A 416 31.64 4.46 6.54
CA LEU A 416 32.96 4.02 7.00
C LEU A 416 32.98 2.54 7.42
N GLN A 417 31.84 1.95 7.73
CA GLN A 417 31.69 0.55 8.18
C GLN A 417 31.26 -0.43 7.07
N MET A 418 31.08 0.03 5.82
CA MET A 418 30.75 -0.85 4.70
C MET A 418 31.84 -1.93 4.49
N PRO A 419 31.65 -2.96 3.64
CA PRO A 419 32.66 -4.02 3.45
C PRO A 419 33.90 -3.63 2.60
N LYS A 420 33.90 -2.44 1.96
CA LYS A 420 35.05 -1.92 1.18
C LYS A 420 35.58 -0.52 1.60
N PRO A 421 35.74 -0.15 2.89
CA PRO A 421 36.24 1.16 3.28
C PRO A 421 37.72 1.04 3.63
N LYS A 422 38.55 1.93 3.10
CA LYS A 422 39.92 2.15 3.58
C LYS A 422 39.93 2.94 4.91
N ALA A 423 38.90 2.78 5.73
CA ALA A 423 38.72 3.59 6.93
C ALA A 423 39.60 3.04 8.06
N THR A 424 40.36 3.92 8.72
CA THR A 424 41.17 3.53 9.87
C THR A 424 40.28 3.38 11.12
N PRO A 425 40.68 2.57 12.11
CA PRO A 425 39.97 2.49 13.39
C PRO A 425 39.71 3.87 14.02
N ALA A 426 40.67 4.78 13.93
CA ALA A 426 40.54 6.15 14.42
C ALA A 426 39.45 6.96 13.69
N GLN A 427 39.25 6.74 12.38
CA GLN A 427 38.16 7.39 11.62
C GLN A 427 36.80 6.84 12.04
N ILE A 428 36.69 5.54 12.30
CA ILE A 428 35.46 4.92 12.81
C ILE A 428 35.17 5.45 14.22
N GLU A 429 36.16 5.48 15.11
CA GLU A 429 36.02 6.02 16.47
C GLU A 429 35.59 7.49 16.45
N THR A 430 36.21 8.31 15.61
CA THR A 430 35.81 9.72 15.43
C THR A 430 34.36 9.86 14.96
N ALA A 431 33.92 9.01 14.01
CA ALA A 431 32.55 9.02 13.53
C ALA A 431 31.55 8.51 14.60
N THR A 432 31.91 7.50 15.39
CA THR A 432 31.12 7.03 16.54
C THR A 432 30.95 8.14 17.57
N ASN A 433 32.04 8.83 17.95
CA ASN A 433 31.99 9.95 18.90
C ASN A 433 31.11 11.10 18.37
N ALA A 434 31.14 11.35 17.05
CA ALA A 434 30.26 12.35 16.43
C ALA A 434 28.78 11.94 16.50
N VAL A 435 28.44 10.65 16.34
CA VAL A 435 27.07 10.15 16.54
C VAL A 435 26.64 10.37 17.99
N THR A 436 27.45 9.95 18.96
CA THR A 436 27.13 10.12 20.39
C THR A 436 26.96 11.59 20.78
N ALA A 437 27.81 12.49 20.27
CA ALA A 437 27.69 13.92 20.52
C ALA A 437 26.41 14.51 19.92
N ALA A 438 26.07 14.12 18.68
CA ALA A 438 24.84 14.56 18.03
C ALA A 438 23.59 14.02 18.75
N GLU A 439 23.60 12.76 19.19
CA GLU A 439 22.50 12.14 19.95
C GLU A 439 22.29 12.85 21.30
N LYS A 440 23.38 13.17 21.99
CA LYS A 440 23.32 13.95 23.23
C LYS A 440 22.72 15.34 22.99
N HIS A 441 23.21 16.05 21.96
CA HIS A 441 22.68 17.38 21.62
C HIS A 441 21.20 17.33 21.23
N PHE A 442 20.79 16.35 20.43
CA PHE A 442 19.40 16.13 20.10
C PHE A 442 18.55 15.85 21.34
N ALA A 443 19.01 15.02 22.27
CA ALA A 443 18.29 14.76 23.52
C ALA A 443 18.12 16.04 24.36
N GLU A 444 19.14 16.90 24.44
CA GLU A 444 19.08 18.20 25.14
C GLU A 444 18.06 19.15 24.49
N VAL A 445 18.10 19.29 23.16
CA VAL A 445 17.15 20.14 22.42
C VAL A 445 15.72 19.58 22.49
N HIS A 446 15.56 18.27 22.35
CA HIS A 446 14.26 17.60 22.45
C HIS A 446 13.67 17.73 23.86
N ALA A 447 14.47 17.63 24.92
CA ALA A 447 13.99 17.86 26.28
C ALA A 447 13.47 19.29 26.50
N LYS A 448 14.05 20.28 25.80
CA LYS A 448 13.65 21.69 25.85
C LYS A 448 12.43 22.01 24.98
N ILE A 449 12.27 21.35 23.83
CA ILE A 449 11.28 21.73 22.81
C ILE A 449 10.13 20.72 22.69
N GLY A 450 10.42 19.42 22.83
CA GLY A 450 9.46 18.32 22.71
C GLY A 450 8.19 18.52 23.57
N PRO A 451 8.31 18.80 24.88
CA PRO A 451 7.14 19.05 25.74
C PRO A 451 6.28 20.26 25.33
N ASP A 452 6.82 21.18 24.53
CA ASP A 452 6.11 22.36 24.06
C ASP A 452 5.46 22.17 22.69
N LEU A 453 5.63 21.03 22.01
CA LEU A 453 4.98 20.75 20.72
C LEU A 453 3.47 21.04 20.72
N PRO A 454 2.69 20.66 21.75
CA PRO A 454 1.28 21.02 21.83
C PRO A 454 1.01 22.53 21.78
N LYS A 455 1.88 23.34 22.41
CA LYS A 455 1.75 24.80 22.42
C LYS A 455 2.19 25.40 21.08
N LEU A 456 3.23 24.84 20.46
CA LEU A 456 3.73 25.29 19.17
C LEU A 456 2.66 25.18 18.07
N PHE A 457 1.84 24.13 18.11
CA PHE A 457 0.74 23.91 17.15
C PHE A 457 -0.63 24.39 17.64
N GLU A 458 -0.71 25.09 18.79
CA GLU A 458 -1.97 25.60 19.35
C GLU A 458 -2.82 26.41 18.34
N PRO A 459 -2.26 27.28 17.47
CA PRO A 459 -3.07 27.99 16.48
C PRO A 459 -3.83 27.09 15.50
N TRP A 460 -3.31 25.90 15.22
CA TRP A 460 -3.93 24.92 14.34
C TRP A 460 -4.83 23.96 15.10
N THR A 461 -4.41 23.47 16.27
CA THR A 461 -5.21 22.52 17.06
C THR A 461 -6.51 23.15 17.56
N LYS A 462 -6.54 24.46 17.85
CA LYS A 462 -7.80 25.18 18.14
C LYS A 462 -8.78 25.17 16.97
N GLN A 463 -8.30 25.47 15.76
CA GLN A 463 -9.14 25.44 14.56
C GLN A 463 -9.64 24.02 14.26
N ILE A 464 -8.81 23.01 14.51
CA ILE A 464 -9.21 21.60 14.41
C ILE A 464 -10.31 21.29 15.42
N ASP A 465 -10.17 21.73 16.68
CA ASP A 465 -11.16 21.51 17.74
C ASP A 465 -12.51 22.19 17.43
N GLU A 466 -12.48 23.41 16.89
CA GLU A 466 -13.69 24.10 16.43
C GLU A 466 -14.40 23.32 15.31
N LYS A 467 -13.65 22.80 14.33
CA LYS A 467 -14.22 21.97 13.25
C LYS A 467 -14.76 20.64 13.77
N ILE A 468 -14.05 20.00 14.69
CA ILE A 468 -14.51 18.78 15.36
C ILE A 468 -15.83 19.05 16.09
N ALA A 469 -15.93 20.15 16.85
CA ALA A 469 -17.13 20.51 17.57
C ALA A 469 -18.33 20.76 16.65
N VAL A 470 -18.13 21.40 15.49
CA VAL A 470 -19.18 21.58 14.48
C VAL A 470 -19.68 20.24 13.93
N LEU A 471 -18.77 19.32 13.59
CA LEU A 471 -19.13 17.99 13.10
C LEU A 471 -19.84 17.17 14.18
N ASP A 472 -19.34 17.18 15.41
CA ASP A 472 -19.98 16.52 16.56
C ASP A 472 -21.40 17.07 16.78
N GLN A 473 -21.61 18.38 16.62
CA GLN A 473 -22.94 18.99 16.68
C GLN A 473 -23.85 18.50 15.55
N HIS A 474 -23.34 18.34 14.32
CA HIS A 474 -24.14 17.79 13.21
C HIS A 474 -24.64 16.37 13.51
N PHE A 475 -23.81 15.52 14.12
CA PHE A 475 -24.20 14.18 14.57
C PHE A 475 -25.23 14.23 15.71
N ALA A 476 -25.02 15.12 16.69
CA ALA A 476 -25.93 15.31 17.80
C ALA A 476 -27.32 15.79 17.33
N ASP A 477 -27.38 16.78 16.44
CA ASP A 477 -28.62 17.31 15.85
C ASP A 477 -29.36 16.26 15.03
N ALA A 478 -28.63 15.37 14.35
CA ALA A 478 -29.19 14.24 13.63
C ALA A 478 -29.59 13.07 14.55
N ASN A 479 -29.28 13.14 15.85
CA ASN A 479 -29.41 12.03 16.80
C ASN A 479 -28.74 10.74 16.27
N VAL A 480 -27.53 10.86 15.73
CA VAL A 480 -26.75 9.76 15.17
C VAL A 480 -25.53 9.50 16.04
N ASP A 481 -25.44 8.28 16.57
CA ASP A 481 -24.21 7.76 17.14
C ASP A 481 -23.16 7.57 16.04
N VAL A 482 -22.13 8.42 16.09
CA VAL A 482 -21.02 8.43 15.13
C VAL A 482 -20.26 7.10 15.13
N GLU A 483 -20.13 6.43 16.27
CA GLU A 483 -19.40 5.16 16.34
C GLU A 483 -20.17 4.07 15.61
N MET A 484 -21.49 4.05 15.71
CA MET A 484 -22.36 3.06 15.07
C MET A 484 -22.57 3.32 13.56
N LEU A 485 -22.46 4.57 13.12
CA LEU A 485 -22.60 4.94 11.71
C LEU A 485 -21.47 4.33 10.87
N THR A 486 -21.78 3.32 10.06
CA THR A 486 -20.76 2.55 9.32
C THR A 486 -20.98 2.67 7.82
N SER A 487 -19.94 3.09 7.10
CA SER A 487 -19.92 3.15 5.64
C SER A 487 -19.82 1.75 5.03
N ASP A 488 -20.04 1.66 3.72
CA ASP A 488 -19.82 0.40 2.99
C ASP A 488 -18.37 -0.08 3.10
N PHE A 489 -17.40 0.82 3.05
CA PHE A 489 -15.99 0.51 3.29
C PHE A 489 -15.75 -0.12 4.68
N GLY A 490 -16.38 0.43 5.73
CA GLY A 490 -16.25 -0.11 7.10
C GLY A 490 -16.89 -1.50 7.26
N PHE A 491 -17.89 -1.83 6.44
CA PHE A 491 -18.44 -3.19 6.36
C PHE A 491 -17.52 -4.12 5.58
N ASP A 492 -16.92 -3.65 4.49
CA ASP A 492 -15.99 -4.43 3.67
C ASP A 492 -14.70 -4.78 4.43
N GLU A 493 -14.19 -3.88 5.26
CA GLU A 493 -13.05 -4.13 6.15
C GLU A 493 -13.35 -5.27 7.13
N ARG A 494 -14.53 -5.26 7.76
CA ARG A 494 -14.98 -6.32 8.68
C ARG A 494 -15.19 -7.64 7.96
N ALA A 495 -15.78 -7.62 6.76
CA ALA A 495 -15.91 -8.80 5.93
C ALA A 495 -14.53 -9.38 5.55
N THR A 496 -13.56 -8.51 5.24
CA THR A 496 -12.17 -8.88 4.95
C THR A 496 -11.49 -9.48 6.18
N ARG A 497 -11.70 -8.92 7.37
CA ARG A 497 -11.21 -9.50 8.64
C ARG A 497 -11.77 -10.90 8.85
N ILE A 498 -13.08 -11.10 8.68
CA ILE A 498 -13.70 -12.45 8.76
C ILE A 498 -13.05 -13.40 7.75
N ALA A 499 -12.88 -12.98 6.49
CA ALA A 499 -12.23 -13.80 5.48
C ALA A 499 -10.78 -14.14 5.82
N ALA A 500 -10.03 -13.20 6.42
CA ALA A 500 -8.65 -13.42 6.87
C ALA A 500 -8.58 -14.43 8.01
N LEU A 501 -9.46 -14.33 9.01
CA LEU A 501 -9.57 -15.31 10.10
C LEU A 501 -9.88 -16.71 9.56
N ARG A 502 -10.88 -16.83 8.67
CA ARG A 502 -11.22 -18.12 8.04
C ARG A 502 -10.09 -18.68 7.17
N LYS A 503 -9.31 -17.83 6.52
CA LYS A 503 -8.11 -18.24 5.78
C LYS A 503 -7.03 -18.76 6.72
N ALA A 504 -6.85 -18.13 7.89
CA ALA A 504 -5.94 -18.60 8.92
C ALA A 504 -6.37 -19.96 9.49
N ASP A 505 -7.67 -20.13 9.76
CA ASP A 505 -8.26 -21.41 10.19
C ASP A 505 -8.02 -22.53 9.17
N ALA A 506 -8.26 -22.25 7.87
CA ALA A 506 -7.99 -23.21 6.80
C ALA A 506 -6.50 -23.60 6.73
N ALA A 507 -5.59 -22.63 6.90
CA ALA A 507 -4.16 -22.90 6.95
C ALA A 507 -3.76 -23.72 8.19
N ALA A 508 -4.36 -23.43 9.35
CA ALA A 508 -4.17 -24.20 10.57
C ALA A 508 -4.67 -25.64 10.41
N ALA A 509 -5.84 -25.84 9.79
CA ALA A 509 -6.41 -27.16 9.49
C ALA A 509 -5.50 -27.98 8.58
N ILE A 510 -4.93 -27.38 7.53
CA ILE A 510 -3.96 -28.04 6.64
C ILE A 510 -2.71 -28.47 7.42
N LYS A 511 -2.21 -27.60 8.31
CA LYS A 511 -1.02 -27.89 9.13
C LYS A 511 -1.27 -28.97 10.19
N ALA A 512 -2.48 -29.01 10.76
CA ALA A 512 -2.90 -29.99 11.76
C ALA A 512 -3.31 -31.34 11.15
N GLY A 513 -3.66 -31.38 9.86
CA GLY A 513 -4.07 -32.60 9.14
C GLY A 513 -3.15 -33.82 9.35
N PRO A 514 -1.81 -33.68 9.25
CA PRO A 514 -0.89 -34.78 9.54
C PRO A 514 -0.93 -35.29 10.99
N ASP A 515 -1.31 -34.45 11.96
CA ASP A 515 -1.38 -34.83 13.36
C ASP A 515 -2.61 -35.71 13.67
N VAL A 516 -3.67 -35.67 12.84
CA VAL A 516 -4.81 -36.62 12.91
C VAL A 516 -4.34 -38.07 12.77
N GLY A 517 -3.50 -38.34 11.77
CA GLY A 517 -2.95 -39.68 11.55
C GLY A 517 -2.03 -40.13 12.69
N LYS A 518 -1.21 -39.21 13.22
CA LYS A 518 -0.28 -39.49 14.32
C LYS A 518 -0.99 -39.76 15.64
N LEU A 519 -2.04 -38.98 15.93
CA LEU A 519 -2.84 -39.17 17.13
C LEU A 519 -3.66 -40.46 17.06
N ARG A 520 -4.28 -40.77 15.92
CA ARG A 520 -4.95 -42.06 15.69
C ARG A 520 -3.99 -43.24 15.91
N GLN A 521 -2.77 -43.16 15.38
CA GLN A 521 -1.77 -44.21 15.59
C GLN A 521 -1.34 -44.31 17.05
N LEU A 522 -1.15 -43.18 17.75
CA LEU A 522 -0.83 -43.16 19.17
C LEU A 522 -1.95 -43.84 20.00
N HIS A 523 -3.20 -43.53 19.70
CA HIS A 523 -4.36 -44.15 20.35
C HIS A 523 -4.37 -45.67 20.10
N GLN A 524 -4.22 -46.10 18.85
CA GLN A 524 -4.17 -47.52 18.50
C GLN A 524 -3.03 -48.26 19.21
N ASP A 525 -1.84 -47.66 19.26
CA ASP A 525 -0.67 -48.23 19.94
C ASP A 525 -0.93 -48.36 21.45
N ALA A 526 -1.53 -47.34 22.08
CA ALA A 526 -1.87 -47.37 23.50
C ALA A 526 -2.91 -48.47 23.82
N VAL A 527 -3.94 -48.65 22.99
CA VAL A 527 -4.93 -49.73 23.11
C VAL A 527 -4.27 -51.11 22.96
N VAL A 528 -3.32 -51.26 22.04
CA VAL A 528 -2.57 -52.52 21.88
C VAL A 528 -1.70 -52.81 23.09
N VAL A 529 -1.03 -51.80 23.65
CA VAL A 529 -0.22 -51.97 24.87
C VAL A 529 -1.11 -52.34 26.05
N GLN A 530 -2.27 -51.69 26.22
CA GLN A 530 -3.23 -52.01 27.28
C GLN A 530 -3.71 -53.47 27.17
N ALA A 531 -4.09 -53.92 25.98
CA ALA A 531 -4.53 -55.31 25.78
C ALA A 531 -3.40 -56.33 26.09
N ARG A 532 -2.13 -55.99 25.82
CA ARG A 532 -0.98 -56.83 26.19
C ARG A 532 -0.75 -56.87 27.70
N ILE A 533 -0.99 -55.76 28.41
CA ILE A 533 -0.96 -55.72 29.88
C ILE A 533 -2.05 -56.63 30.44
N ASP A 534 -3.28 -56.54 29.92
CA ASP A 534 -4.41 -57.37 30.36
C ASP A 534 -4.14 -58.86 30.13
N ALA A 535 -3.58 -59.22 28.97
CA ALA A 535 -3.18 -60.59 28.66
C ALA A 535 -2.05 -61.09 29.58
N ALA A 536 -1.06 -60.26 29.90
CA ALA A 536 0.01 -60.61 30.82
C ALA A 536 -0.51 -60.85 32.25
N LYS A 537 -1.47 -60.05 32.72
CA LYS A 537 -2.17 -60.27 33.98
C LYS A 537 -2.93 -61.59 33.98
N ALA A 538 -3.69 -61.86 32.92
CA ALA A 538 -4.44 -63.11 32.77
C ALA A 538 -3.52 -64.35 32.74
N ALA A 539 -2.30 -64.20 32.22
CA ALA A 539 -1.26 -65.24 32.22
C ALA A 539 -0.50 -65.38 33.56
N GLY A 540 -0.88 -64.63 34.59
CA GLY A 540 -0.31 -64.75 35.95
C GLY A 540 0.94 -63.90 36.22
N LEU A 541 1.21 -62.85 35.42
CA LEU A 541 2.29 -61.91 35.73
C LEU A 541 1.88 -61.00 36.90
N THR A 542 2.55 -61.14 38.05
CA THR A 542 2.23 -60.41 39.30
C THR A 542 3.30 -59.39 39.72
N ASP A 543 4.06 -58.84 38.78
CA ASP A 543 5.13 -57.89 39.07
C ASP A 543 4.56 -56.51 39.50
N PRO A 544 5.02 -55.91 40.61
CA PRO A 544 4.53 -54.61 41.08
C PRO A 544 4.77 -53.44 40.12
N ASP A 545 5.77 -53.51 39.23
CA ASP A 545 6.01 -52.48 38.22
C ASP A 545 4.99 -52.54 37.07
N LEU A 546 4.25 -53.64 36.92
CA LEU A 546 3.18 -53.77 35.92
C LEU A 546 2.06 -52.74 36.15
N ALA A 547 1.72 -52.46 37.41
CA ALA A 547 0.72 -51.45 37.76
C ALA A 547 1.16 -50.02 37.39
N LYS A 548 2.46 -49.73 37.49
CA LYS A 548 3.01 -48.42 37.07
C LYS A 548 2.97 -48.24 35.55
N ILE A 549 3.27 -49.32 34.82
CA ILE A 549 3.20 -49.35 33.35
C ILE A 549 1.75 -49.14 32.90
N GLU A 550 0.81 -49.83 33.54
CA GLU A 550 -0.62 -49.67 33.28
C GLU A 550 -1.10 -48.24 33.54
N GLU A 551 -0.73 -47.64 34.68
CA GLU A 551 -1.13 -46.26 34.98
C GLU A 551 -0.57 -45.26 33.95
N ALA A 552 0.68 -45.46 33.49
CA ALA A 552 1.27 -44.63 32.45
C ALA A 552 0.52 -44.76 31.10
N VAL A 553 0.14 -45.97 30.71
CA VAL A 553 -0.65 -46.22 29.48
C VAL A 553 -2.07 -45.67 29.61
N GLY A 554 -2.71 -45.88 30.76
CA GLY A 554 -4.03 -45.32 31.08
C GLY A 554 -4.04 -43.79 31.08
N GLY A 555 -2.97 -43.15 31.55
CA GLY A 555 -2.78 -41.70 31.45
C GLY A 555 -2.76 -41.19 30.01
N VAL A 556 -2.08 -41.90 29.10
CA VAL A 556 -2.08 -41.56 27.66
C VAL A 556 -3.47 -41.76 27.06
N LEU A 557 -4.14 -42.88 27.35
CA LEU A 557 -5.49 -43.14 26.83
C LEU A 557 -6.50 -42.06 27.25
N ARG A 558 -6.49 -41.66 28.53
CA ARG A 558 -7.34 -40.55 29.01
C ARG A 558 -6.99 -39.19 28.39
N GLY A 559 -5.71 -38.98 28.06
CA GLY A 559 -5.25 -37.71 27.47
C GLY A 559 -5.51 -37.58 25.96
N VAL A 560 -5.65 -38.71 25.25
CA VAL A 560 -5.83 -38.71 23.78
C VAL A 560 -7.21 -38.19 23.37
N GLU A 561 -8.27 -38.55 24.09
CA GLU A 561 -9.65 -38.16 23.75
C GLU A 561 -9.85 -36.63 23.65
N PRO A 562 -9.39 -35.79 24.62
CA PRO A 562 -9.42 -34.33 24.45
C PRO A 562 -8.63 -33.81 23.25
N LEU A 563 -7.53 -34.48 22.86
CA LEU A 563 -6.78 -34.10 21.66
C LEU A 563 -7.50 -34.49 20.37
N GLU A 564 -8.29 -35.57 20.39
CA GLU A 564 -9.13 -36.00 19.27
C GLU A 564 -10.29 -35.01 19.07
N GLU A 565 -10.93 -34.58 20.16
CA GLU A 565 -11.95 -33.54 20.13
C GLU A 565 -11.38 -32.22 19.58
N ALA A 566 -10.24 -31.77 20.13
CA ALA A 566 -9.55 -30.56 19.67
C ALA A 566 -9.18 -30.65 18.17
N LEU A 567 -8.65 -31.78 17.71
CA LEU A 567 -8.35 -31.97 16.29
C LEU A 567 -9.59 -32.06 15.41
N THR A 568 -10.70 -32.56 15.93
CA THR A 568 -11.97 -32.61 15.19
C THR A 568 -12.55 -31.20 15.01
N GLY A 569 -12.40 -30.32 16.01
CA GLY A 569 -12.75 -28.90 15.90
C GLY A 569 -11.94 -28.19 14.81
N ILE A 570 -10.63 -28.46 14.74
CA ILE A 570 -9.74 -27.86 13.73
C ILE A 570 -9.92 -28.50 12.34
N VAL A 571 -10.13 -29.81 12.30
CA VAL A 571 -10.25 -30.61 11.08
C VAL A 571 -11.58 -31.39 11.13
N PRO A 572 -12.71 -30.78 10.69
CA PRO A 572 -14.04 -31.36 10.84
C PRO A 572 -14.25 -32.73 10.17
N LYS A 573 -13.36 -33.12 9.26
CA LYS A 573 -13.37 -34.43 8.57
C LYS A 573 -12.45 -35.47 9.22
N ALA A 574 -11.81 -35.14 10.34
CA ALA A 574 -10.99 -36.08 11.08
C ALA A 574 -11.84 -37.27 11.55
N LYS A 575 -11.25 -38.47 11.49
CA LYS A 575 -11.85 -39.69 12.01
C LYS A 575 -10.82 -40.41 12.86
N PHE A 576 -11.23 -40.96 13.98
CA PHE A 576 -10.36 -41.69 14.90
C PHE A 576 -10.89 -43.12 15.07
N ASP A 577 -10.97 -43.85 13.96
CA ASP A 577 -11.42 -45.24 13.97
C ASP A 577 -10.35 -46.15 14.60
N ILE A 578 -10.51 -46.47 15.88
CA ILE A 578 -9.60 -47.35 16.63
C ILE A 578 -10.10 -48.80 16.53
N LYS A 579 -9.22 -49.70 16.08
CA LYS A 579 -9.54 -51.13 15.97
C LYS A 579 -9.31 -51.83 17.32
N PRO A 580 -10.15 -52.83 17.65
CA PRO A 580 -9.88 -53.68 18.80
C PRO A 580 -8.52 -54.37 18.65
N ALA A 581 -7.73 -54.36 19.72
CA ALA A 581 -6.42 -54.99 19.71
C ALA A 581 -6.54 -56.52 19.63
N LYS A 582 -5.79 -57.14 18.73
CA LYS A 582 -5.61 -58.60 18.69
C LYS A 582 -4.30 -58.94 19.37
N VAL A 583 -4.36 -59.60 20.52
CA VAL A 583 -3.16 -60.07 21.22
C VAL A 583 -2.87 -61.51 20.79
N GLY A 584 -1.68 -61.76 20.27
CA GLY A 584 -1.22 -63.12 19.94
C GLY A 584 -0.88 -63.93 21.19
N SER A 585 -0.75 -65.25 21.08
CA SER A 585 -0.47 -66.18 22.18
C SER A 585 0.97 -66.11 22.74
N VAL A 586 1.61 -64.95 22.70
CA VAL A 586 3.01 -64.77 23.11
C VAL A 586 3.07 -64.51 24.62
N LYS A 587 4.08 -65.09 25.27
CA LYS A 587 4.36 -64.90 26.69
C LYS A 587 5.11 -63.56 26.86
N GLU A 588 4.36 -62.51 27.15
CA GLU A 588 4.88 -61.15 27.24
C GLU A 588 5.83 -60.97 28.44
N THR A 589 6.97 -60.31 28.23
CA THR A 589 7.89 -59.96 29.32
C THR A 589 7.62 -58.54 29.83
N LEU A 590 7.83 -58.31 31.12
CA LEU A 590 7.70 -56.99 31.74
C LEU A 590 8.55 -55.93 31.03
N ALA A 591 9.78 -56.28 30.62
CA ALA A 591 10.68 -55.41 29.87
C ALA A 591 10.09 -54.97 28.52
N ALA A 592 9.39 -55.87 27.82
CA ALA A 592 8.75 -55.55 26.54
C ALA A 592 7.53 -54.64 26.70
N LEU A 593 6.75 -54.81 27.77
CA LEU A 593 5.63 -53.93 28.11
C LEU A 593 6.14 -52.53 28.50
N LYS A 594 7.17 -52.46 29.33
CA LYS A 594 7.82 -51.21 29.73
C LYS A 594 8.38 -50.43 28.53
N ALA A 595 9.14 -51.11 27.67
CA ALA A 595 9.71 -50.48 26.47
C ALA A 595 8.63 -50.00 25.47
N ALA A 596 7.45 -50.62 25.46
CA ALA A 596 6.33 -50.17 24.64
C ALA A 596 5.63 -48.95 25.26
N ALA A 597 5.38 -48.97 26.58
CA ALA A 597 4.77 -47.85 27.31
C ALA A 597 5.66 -46.59 27.31
N ASP A 598 6.98 -46.74 27.49
CA ASP A 598 7.96 -45.64 27.51
C ASP A 598 7.96 -44.83 26.19
N LYS A 599 7.52 -45.42 25.07
CA LYS A 599 7.43 -44.74 23.77
C LYS A 599 6.16 -43.88 23.63
N LEU A 600 5.11 -44.13 24.41
CA LEU A 600 3.83 -43.44 24.26
C LEU A 600 3.85 -42.02 24.84
N GLY A 601 4.42 -41.85 26.04
CA GLY A 601 4.45 -40.57 26.75
C GLY A 601 5.09 -39.40 25.96
N PRO A 602 6.30 -39.56 25.40
CA PRO A 602 6.94 -38.51 24.59
C PRO A 602 6.12 -38.14 23.35
N ARG A 603 5.57 -39.15 22.64
CA ARG A 603 4.72 -38.94 21.45
C ARG A 603 3.43 -38.18 21.80
N PHE A 604 2.80 -38.54 22.92
CA PHE A 604 1.64 -37.83 23.45
C PHE A 604 1.98 -36.37 23.74
N THR A 605 3.07 -36.13 24.48
CA THR A 605 3.52 -34.79 24.86
C THR A 605 3.81 -33.92 23.63
N ASP A 606 4.47 -34.48 22.62
CA ASP A 606 4.79 -33.76 21.38
C ASP A 606 3.53 -33.43 20.55
N LEU A 607 2.53 -34.32 20.54
CA LEU A 607 1.25 -34.05 19.89
C LEU A 607 0.44 -33.00 20.66
N ALA A 608 0.35 -33.12 21.99
CA ALA A 608 -0.34 -32.16 22.85
C ALA A 608 0.23 -30.75 22.69
N LYS A 609 1.57 -30.61 22.67
CA LYS A 609 2.27 -29.33 22.43
C LYS A 609 1.94 -28.67 21.10
N ARG A 610 1.51 -29.43 20.09
CA ARG A 610 1.13 -28.91 18.78
C ARG A 610 -0.37 -28.66 18.66
N ILE A 611 -1.18 -29.60 19.14
CA ILE A 611 -2.64 -29.60 18.97
C ILE A 611 -3.29 -28.57 19.89
N VAL A 612 -2.91 -28.53 21.17
CA VAL A 612 -3.59 -27.67 22.16
C VAL A 612 -3.48 -26.18 21.79
N PRO A 613 -2.29 -25.62 21.47
CA PRO A 613 -2.23 -24.22 21.05
C PRO A 613 -2.94 -23.95 19.73
N ALA A 614 -2.95 -24.92 18.80
CA ALA A 614 -3.65 -24.77 17.53
C ALA A 614 -5.18 -24.72 17.72
N ALA A 615 -5.72 -25.53 18.64
CA ALA A 615 -7.14 -25.51 18.99
C ALA A 615 -7.53 -24.17 19.64
N ALA A 616 -6.74 -23.69 20.60
CA ALA A 616 -7.00 -22.41 21.26
C ALA A 616 -7.02 -21.22 20.29
N VAL A 617 -6.15 -21.22 19.28
CA VAL A 617 -6.16 -20.19 18.21
C VAL A 617 -7.43 -20.30 17.35
N PHE A 618 -7.85 -21.53 17.02
CA PHE A 618 -9.07 -21.76 16.24
C PHE A 618 -10.32 -21.28 16.99
N ASP A 619 -10.43 -21.60 18.28
CA ASP A 619 -11.54 -21.15 19.14
C ASP A 619 -11.59 -19.62 19.25
N GLN A 620 -10.42 -18.98 19.41
CA GLN A 620 -10.33 -17.53 19.43
C GLN A 620 -10.76 -16.91 18.08
N ASN A 621 -10.34 -17.49 16.96
CA ASN A 621 -10.74 -17.02 15.64
C ASN A 621 -12.25 -17.16 15.43
N GLU A 622 -12.88 -18.24 15.88
CA GLU A 622 -14.33 -18.42 15.81
C GLU A 622 -15.05 -17.36 16.66
N ALA A 623 -14.61 -17.14 17.90
CA ALA A 623 -15.16 -16.10 18.78
C ALA A 623 -15.04 -14.70 18.15
N ASP A 624 -13.90 -14.39 17.54
CA ASP A 624 -13.66 -13.14 16.81
C ASP A 624 -14.60 -13.01 15.59
N VAL A 625 -14.84 -14.09 14.84
CA VAL A 625 -15.77 -14.09 13.70
C VAL A 625 -17.20 -13.85 14.17
N VAL A 626 -17.66 -14.53 15.22
CA VAL A 626 -19.00 -14.34 15.79
C VAL A 626 -19.17 -12.89 16.24
N THR A 627 -18.25 -12.39 17.06
CA THR A 627 -18.25 -11.00 17.56
C THR A 627 -18.28 -10.00 16.40
N THR A 628 -17.48 -10.21 15.35
CA THR A 628 -17.44 -9.32 14.18
C THR A 628 -18.76 -9.36 13.39
N ARG A 629 -19.40 -10.53 13.27
CA ARG A 629 -20.71 -10.66 12.58
C ARG A 629 -21.82 -9.95 13.35
N GLU A 630 -21.83 -10.10 14.66
CA GLU A 630 -22.78 -9.40 15.53
C GLU A 630 -22.62 -7.89 15.41
N ASP A 631 -21.38 -7.38 15.48
CA ASP A 631 -21.08 -5.95 15.28
C ASP A 631 -21.58 -5.44 13.91
N VAL A 632 -21.32 -6.19 12.82
CA VAL A 632 -21.84 -5.86 11.48
C VAL A 632 -23.38 -5.81 11.47
N ALA A 633 -24.04 -6.79 12.09
CA ALA A 633 -25.50 -6.85 12.11
C ALA A 633 -26.11 -5.66 12.87
N VAL A 634 -25.58 -5.32 14.05
CA VAL A 634 -26.04 -4.19 14.86
C VAL A 634 -25.84 -2.87 14.09
N ARG A 635 -24.68 -2.68 13.44
CA ARG A 635 -24.37 -1.47 12.66
C ARG A 635 -25.22 -1.33 11.40
N ARG A 636 -25.52 -2.44 10.70
CA ARG A 636 -26.44 -2.44 9.55
C ARG A 636 -27.84 -2.02 9.98
N LYS A 637 -28.36 -2.65 11.02
CA LYS A 637 -29.67 -2.30 11.59
C LYS A 637 -29.72 -0.82 11.98
N PHE A 638 -28.69 -0.32 12.66
CA PHE A 638 -28.59 1.10 13.01
C PHE A 638 -28.60 2.01 11.76
N ARG A 639 -27.81 1.70 10.72
CA ARG A 639 -27.79 2.48 9.48
C ARG A 639 -29.15 2.44 8.78
N ASP A 640 -29.82 1.29 8.73
CA ASP A 640 -31.12 1.14 8.08
C ASP A 640 -32.20 1.96 8.81
N GLU A 641 -32.23 1.90 10.15
CA GLU A 641 -33.13 2.71 10.99
C GLU A 641 -32.89 4.21 10.78
N LYS A 642 -31.64 4.66 10.78
CA LYS A 642 -31.30 6.08 10.54
C LYS A 642 -31.55 6.50 9.10
N THR A 643 -31.37 5.62 8.13
CA THR A 643 -31.71 5.87 6.72
C THR A 643 -33.21 6.01 6.53
N ALA A 644 -34.02 5.20 7.20
CA ALA A 644 -35.47 5.34 7.19
C ALA A 644 -35.93 6.67 7.82
N ALA A 645 -35.26 7.12 8.89
CA ALA A 645 -35.62 8.35 9.59
C ALA A 645 -35.14 9.65 8.88
N LEU A 646 -33.93 9.67 8.33
CA LEU A 646 -33.26 10.88 7.81
C LEU A 646 -33.17 10.92 6.28
N GLY A 647 -33.41 9.80 5.61
CA GLY A 647 -33.20 9.63 4.18
C GLY A 647 -31.73 9.36 3.80
N LYS A 648 -31.55 8.60 2.71
CA LYS A 648 -30.23 8.13 2.25
C LYS A 648 -29.22 9.26 2.05
N LYS A 649 -29.61 10.34 1.38
CA LYS A 649 -28.70 11.47 1.07
C LYS A 649 -28.10 12.08 2.35
N LYS A 650 -28.90 12.25 3.40
CA LYS A 650 -28.41 12.82 4.67
C LYS A 650 -27.48 11.85 5.39
N ILE A 651 -27.76 10.54 5.36
CA ILE A 651 -26.86 9.51 5.90
C ILE A 651 -25.54 9.47 5.14
N ASP A 652 -25.56 9.54 3.81
CA ASP A 652 -24.34 9.58 3.00
C ASP A 652 -23.50 10.82 3.36
N THR A 653 -24.12 11.99 3.55
CA THR A 653 -23.42 13.19 4.05
C THR A 653 -22.83 13.00 5.45
N LEU A 654 -23.58 12.42 6.40
CA LEU A 654 -23.07 12.14 7.75
C LEU A 654 -21.92 11.13 7.74
N ILE A 655 -21.91 10.19 6.79
CA ILE A 655 -20.79 9.25 6.60
C ILE A 655 -19.54 10.01 6.13
N ASP A 656 -19.68 10.92 5.17
CA ASP A 656 -18.57 11.76 4.71
C ASP A 656 -18.03 12.65 5.84
N GLU A 657 -18.92 13.26 6.62
CA GLU A 657 -18.59 14.04 7.82
C GLU A 657 -17.88 13.17 8.89
N LYS A 658 -18.22 11.88 9.01
CA LYS A 658 -17.55 10.97 9.94
C LYS A 658 -16.10 10.74 9.50
N PHE A 659 -15.86 10.55 8.21
CA PHE A 659 -14.50 10.44 7.68
C PHE A 659 -13.69 11.72 7.90
N GLN A 660 -14.31 12.90 7.73
CA GLN A 660 -13.68 14.17 8.07
C GLN A 660 -13.34 14.27 9.56
N LEU A 661 -14.27 13.90 10.44
CA LEU A 661 -14.07 13.90 11.89
C LEU A 661 -12.89 12.99 12.30
N MET A 662 -12.85 11.77 11.78
CA MET A 662 -11.73 10.84 12.03
C MET A 662 -10.40 11.40 11.54
N THR A 663 -10.40 12.02 10.35
CA THR A 663 -9.21 12.65 9.78
C THR A 663 -8.71 13.81 10.64
N LEU A 664 -9.62 14.66 11.13
CA LEU A 664 -9.30 15.81 12.00
C LEU A 664 -8.77 15.36 13.36
N LYS A 665 -9.38 14.34 13.98
CA LYS A 665 -8.88 13.74 15.24
C LYS A 665 -7.47 13.18 15.04
N SER A 666 -7.27 12.39 13.98
CA SER A 666 -5.94 11.83 13.67
C SER A 666 -4.91 12.89 13.32
N LEU A 667 -5.31 13.98 12.64
CA LEU A 667 -4.45 15.13 12.37
C LEU A 667 -4.02 15.82 13.67
N LYS A 668 -4.95 16.04 14.60
CA LYS A 668 -4.64 16.61 15.91
C LYS A 668 -3.62 15.76 16.66
N ASP A 669 -3.88 14.46 16.78
CA ASP A 669 -2.95 13.52 17.45
C ASP A 669 -1.58 13.50 16.77
N ALA A 670 -1.55 13.57 15.43
CA ALA A 670 -0.30 13.61 14.67
C ALA A 670 0.50 14.90 14.90
N LEU A 671 -0.16 16.05 15.09
CA LEU A 671 0.50 17.31 15.44
C LEU A 671 1.04 17.31 16.88
N LEU A 672 0.31 16.70 17.81
CA LEU A 672 0.66 16.68 19.24
C LEU A 672 1.77 15.67 19.55
N ASP A 673 1.69 14.48 18.98
CA ASP A 673 2.54 13.33 19.35
C ASP A 673 3.52 12.93 18.24
N ASN A 674 3.56 13.66 17.12
CA ASN A 674 4.34 13.32 15.92
C ASN A 674 4.09 11.87 15.43
N THR A 675 2.86 11.37 15.57
CA THR A 675 2.52 9.99 15.24
C THR A 675 2.84 9.68 13.77
N GLY A 676 3.68 8.66 13.57
CA GLY A 676 4.13 8.23 12.24
C GLY A 676 5.12 9.17 11.56
N GLY A 677 5.78 10.07 12.30
CA GLY A 677 6.73 11.03 11.74
C GLY A 677 6.07 12.19 10.99
N PHE A 678 4.82 12.54 11.35
CA PHE A 678 4.01 13.54 10.65
C PHE A 678 4.61 14.95 10.68
N VAL A 679 5.08 15.40 11.84
CA VAL A 679 5.77 16.69 11.98
C VAL A 679 7.22 16.57 11.54
N PHE A 680 7.87 15.49 11.98
CA PHE A 680 9.30 15.23 11.86
C PHE A 680 9.53 13.84 11.24
N GLY A 681 9.79 13.81 9.93
CA GLY A 681 9.92 12.57 9.15
C GLY A 681 11.36 12.05 9.12
N ALA A 682 11.57 10.73 9.21
CA ALA A 682 12.92 10.15 9.34
C ALA A 682 13.85 10.36 8.11
N LYS A 683 13.28 10.67 6.95
CA LYS A 683 13.99 10.91 5.69
C LYS A 683 13.17 11.85 4.81
N LEU A 684 13.80 12.43 3.79
CA LEU A 684 13.10 13.15 2.73
C LEU A 684 12.13 12.19 2.04
N GLU A 685 10.85 12.54 2.03
CA GLU A 685 9.81 11.79 1.37
C GLU A 685 9.22 12.61 0.24
N VAL A 686 9.14 12.01 -0.95
CA VAL A 686 8.43 12.62 -2.08
C VAL A 686 6.93 12.40 -1.90
N ASN A 687 6.53 11.28 -1.30
CA ASN A 687 5.14 10.96 -0.99
C ASN A 687 4.85 11.26 0.48
N ASP A 688 3.88 12.13 0.74
CA ASP A 688 3.46 12.49 2.10
C ASP A 688 4.62 13.00 2.97
N PRO A 689 5.31 14.08 2.53
CA PRO A 689 6.39 14.67 3.30
C PRO A 689 5.90 15.14 4.67
N SER A 690 6.77 15.04 5.65
CA SER A 690 6.54 15.59 6.98
C SER A 690 6.52 17.12 6.96
N LEU A 691 5.94 17.71 8.01
CA LEU A 691 5.78 19.17 8.09
C LEU A 691 7.10 19.93 8.08
N ASP A 692 8.14 19.42 8.74
CA ASP A 692 9.50 19.97 8.70
C ASP A 692 10.05 20.11 7.27
N GLN A 693 9.77 19.15 6.38
CA GLN A 693 10.11 19.22 4.97
C GLN A 693 9.28 20.29 4.25
N LEU A 694 7.96 20.31 4.48
CA LEU A 694 7.05 21.28 3.86
C LEU A 694 7.32 22.72 4.27
N PHE A 695 7.76 22.93 5.50
CA PHE A 695 8.20 24.23 6.04
C PHE A 695 9.61 24.62 5.57
N GLY A 696 10.37 23.69 4.99
CA GLY A 696 11.76 23.93 4.61
C GLY A 696 12.71 24.07 5.81
N LEU A 697 12.45 23.35 6.90
CA LEU A 697 13.27 23.41 8.12
C LEU A 697 14.56 22.59 8.01
N MET A 698 14.58 21.57 7.14
CA MET A 698 15.79 20.76 6.96
C MET A 698 16.85 21.52 6.17
N PRO A 699 18.14 21.39 6.55
CA PRO A 699 19.25 21.99 5.80
C PRO A 699 19.30 21.56 4.32
N GLU A 700 18.86 20.34 4.01
CA GLU A 700 18.82 19.74 2.67
C GLU A 700 17.53 20.09 1.88
N SER A 701 16.45 20.53 2.54
CA SER A 701 15.20 20.92 1.89
C SER A 701 14.87 22.38 2.23
N ARG A 702 15.27 23.31 1.35
CA ARG A 702 14.94 24.74 1.52
C ARG A 702 13.72 25.19 0.72
N GLY A 703 13.17 24.33 -0.13
CA GLY A 703 11.95 24.59 -0.88
C GLY A 703 10.79 23.84 -0.24
N GLY A 704 9.80 24.53 0.29
CA GLY A 704 8.52 23.91 0.63
C GLY A 704 7.70 23.53 -0.62
N PHE A 705 6.39 23.34 -0.45
CA PHE A 705 5.47 22.95 -1.54
C PHE A 705 5.58 23.89 -2.75
N PHE A 706 5.74 23.39 -3.98
CA PHE A 706 5.77 24.24 -5.19
C PHE A 706 6.79 25.39 -5.12
N THR A 707 8.00 25.11 -4.67
CA THR A 707 9.06 26.13 -4.75
C THR A 707 9.71 26.00 -6.13
N PRO A 708 9.67 27.04 -7.00
CA PRO A 708 10.36 26.99 -8.29
C PRO A 708 11.87 26.79 -8.08
N ASP A 709 12.59 26.41 -9.13
CA ASP A 709 14.01 26.05 -9.04
C ASP A 709 14.81 27.20 -8.40
N PRO A 710 15.85 26.91 -7.62
CA PRO A 710 16.84 27.89 -7.19
C PRO A 710 17.30 28.85 -8.29
N ALA A 711 17.43 30.13 -7.93
CA ALA A 711 17.84 31.19 -8.83
C ALA A 711 19.30 31.01 -9.27
N GLY A 712 19.57 30.34 -10.40
CA GLY A 712 20.95 30.21 -10.91
C GLY A 712 21.67 28.89 -10.59
N GLY A 713 20.98 27.91 -9.99
CA GLY A 713 21.48 26.55 -9.80
C GLY A 713 21.80 26.17 -8.34
N GLU A 714 22.61 25.11 -8.16
CA GLU A 714 22.81 24.45 -6.85
C GLU A 714 23.43 25.36 -5.79
N LYS A 715 24.24 26.34 -6.18
CA LYS A 715 24.91 27.26 -5.25
C LYS A 715 23.92 28.24 -4.65
N GLU A 716 23.04 28.78 -5.47
CA GLU A 716 21.99 29.72 -5.09
C GLU A 716 20.85 29.00 -4.36
N ALA A 717 20.62 27.71 -4.68
CA ALA A 717 19.81 26.80 -3.87
C ALA A 717 20.32 26.65 -2.44
N LYS A 718 21.63 26.47 -2.30
CA LYS A 718 22.31 26.42 -1.00
C LYS A 718 22.29 27.77 -0.28
N ALA A 719 22.10 28.87 -1.01
CA ALA A 719 21.87 30.20 -0.45
C ALA A 719 20.38 30.42 -0.07
N GLY A 720 19.46 29.58 -0.56
CA GLY A 720 18.01 29.75 -0.38
C GLY A 720 17.38 30.73 -1.35
N GLU A 721 18.05 31.06 -2.45
CA GLU A 721 17.55 31.92 -3.50
C GLU A 721 16.80 31.07 -4.53
N PHE A 722 15.52 31.35 -4.74
CA PHE A 722 14.64 30.64 -5.69
C PHE A 722 14.09 31.62 -6.73
N SER A 723 14.09 31.23 -8.00
CA SER A 723 13.71 32.09 -9.11
C SER A 723 12.42 31.60 -9.75
N GLY A 724 11.43 32.48 -9.89
CA GLY A 724 10.27 32.22 -10.76
C GLY A 724 10.61 32.20 -12.26
N GLN A 725 11.86 32.49 -12.63
CA GLN A 725 12.36 32.60 -14.00
C GLN A 725 13.31 31.46 -14.41
N HIS A 726 13.71 30.58 -13.49
CA HIS A 726 14.64 29.48 -13.77
C HIS A 726 14.02 28.13 -13.35
N GLY A 727 14.13 27.10 -14.20
CA GLY A 727 13.72 25.72 -13.95
C GLY A 727 12.21 25.43 -14.01
N TYR A 728 11.71 24.56 -13.12
CA TYR A 728 10.35 23.98 -13.10
C TYR A 728 9.22 24.99 -12.78
N GLY A 729 9.28 26.18 -13.37
CA GLY A 729 8.36 27.29 -13.15
C GLY A 729 7.18 27.29 -14.12
N LEU A 730 6.32 28.29 -13.96
CA LEU A 730 5.09 28.44 -14.74
C LEU A 730 5.32 28.42 -16.26
N LEU A 731 6.36 29.10 -16.76
CA LEU A 731 6.67 29.14 -18.20
C LEU A 731 7.00 27.76 -18.75
N PHE A 732 7.79 26.98 -18.03
CA PHE A 732 8.11 25.60 -18.38
C PHE A 732 6.86 24.73 -18.45
N ILE A 733 6.00 24.77 -17.42
CA ILE A 733 4.75 23.99 -17.39
C ILE A 733 3.81 24.40 -18.53
N LYS A 734 3.66 25.71 -18.78
CA LYS A 734 2.82 26.22 -19.88
C LYS A 734 3.37 25.78 -21.23
N SER A 735 4.69 25.83 -21.45
CA SER A 735 5.31 25.38 -22.69
C SER A 735 5.12 23.87 -22.89
N MET A 736 5.33 23.05 -21.86
CA MET A 736 5.04 21.61 -21.91
C MET A 736 3.59 21.35 -22.35
N VAL A 737 2.61 21.99 -21.70
CA VAL A 737 1.18 21.85 -22.06
C VAL A 737 0.89 22.35 -23.48
N ALA A 738 1.47 23.48 -23.88
CA ALA A 738 1.31 24.04 -25.22
C ALA A 738 1.84 23.11 -26.32
N HIS A 739 2.87 22.31 -26.03
CA HIS A 739 3.45 21.33 -26.95
C HIS A 739 2.91 19.91 -26.77
N GLY A 740 1.75 19.76 -26.11
CA GLY A 740 1.00 18.52 -26.03
C GLY A 740 1.47 17.52 -24.98
N PHE A 741 2.17 18.01 -23.95
CA PHE A 741 2.41 17.22 -22.75
C PHE A 741 1.32 17.42 -21.72
N GLU A 742 0.82 16.31 -21.18
CA GLU A 742 -0.03 16.30 -20.01
C GLU A 742 0.86 16.30 -18.75
N PRO A 743 0.74 17.30 -17.87
CA PRO A 743 1.39 17.24 -16.57
C PRO A 743 0.75 16.15 -15.71
N GLY A 744 1.54 15.18 -15.26
CA GLY A 744 1.22 14.11 -14.29
C GLY A 744 0.90 14.60 -12.88
N MET A 745 0.80 15.92 -12.73
CA MET A 745 0.14 16.64 -11.65
C MET A 745 -1.31 16.17 -11.61
N ALA A 746 -1.59 15.04 -10.97
CA ALA A 746 -2.93 14.47 -10.90
C ALA A 746 -3.91 15.49 -10.33
N TRP A 747 -4.67 16.08 -11.25
CA TRP A 747 -5.95 16.72 -11.06
C TRP A 747 -6.87 15.65 -10.43
N ARG A 748 -6.83 15.56 -9.08
CA ARG A 748 -7.43 14.52 -8.20
C ARG A 748 -6.92 13.08 -8.42
N GLY A 749 -5.96 12.62 -7.59
CA GLY A 749 -5.54 11.21 -7.57
C GLY A 749 -4.12 10.89 -7.10
N GLY A 750 -3.46 11.83 -6.41
CA GLY A 750 -2.06 11.75 -6.03
C GLY A 750 -1.18 12.35 -7.12
N SER A 751 -0.76 13.60 -6.93
CA SER A 751 0.10 14.35 -7.84
C SER A 751 1.46 13.67 -8.00
N ASP A 752 1.89 13.30 -9.21
CA ASP A 752 3.32 13.24 -9.48
C ASP A 752 3.68 14.51 -10.22
N PRO A 753 3.98 15.58 -9.48
CA PRO A 753 4.14 16.88 -10.08
C PRO A 753 5.29 16.94 -11.06
N MET A 754 6.14 15.91 -11.14
CA MET A 754 7.35 15.83 -11.95
C MET A 754 7.20 15.12 -13.27
N HIS A 755 6.12 14.39 -13.39
CA HIS A 755 5.86 13.52 -14.50
C HIS A 755 5.18 14.32 -15.60
N PHE A 756 5.65 14.21 -16.84
CA PHE A 756 4.90 14.64 -18.01
C PHE A 756 4.79 13.50 -18.99
N GLU A 757 3.58 13.29 -19.50
CA GLU A 757 3.31 12.31 -20.54
C GLU A 757 2.98 13.05 -21.83
N LEU A 758 3.52 12.62 -22.94
CA LEU A 758 3.02 13.06 -24.24
C LEU A 758 1.56 12.58 -24.38
N ALA A 759 0.61 13.51 -24.53
CA ALA A 759 -0.82 13.21 -24.54
C ALA A 759 -1.20 12.21 -25.66
N GLU A 760 -0.58 12.34 -26.84
CA GLU A 760 -0.72 11.38 -27.95
C GLU A 760 -0.26 9.98 -27.54
N GLY A 761 0.89 9.88 -26.86
CA GLY A 761 1.47 8.61 -26.40
C GLY A 761 0.62 7.94 -25.32
N ARG A 762 0.08 8.72 -24.38
CA ARG A 762 -0.88 8.21 -23.38
C ARG A 762 -2.12 7.64 -24.07
N LYS A 763 -2.69 8.38 -25.02
CA LYS A 763 -3.88 7.94 -25.77
C LYS A 763 -3.61 6.72 -26.64
N PHE A 764 -2.44 6.65 -27.27
CA PHE A 764 -1.98 5.45 -27.99
C PHE A 764 -1.97 4.23 -27.07
N LEU A 765 -1.38 4.31 -25.87
CA LEU A 765 -1.33 3.19 -24.94
C LEU A 765 -2.71 2.83 -24.37
N THR A 766 -3.51 3.79 -23.92
CA THR A 766 -4.84 3.50 -23.35
C THR A 766 -5.77 2.87 -24.37
N SER A 767 -5.64 3.24 -25.65
CA SER A 767 -6.37 2.65 -26.77
C SER A 767 -5.74 1.38 -27.36
N ALA A 768 -4.67 0.84 -26.76
CA ALA A 768 -3.94 -0.34 -27.26
C ALA A 768 -3.46 -0.18 -28.71
N GLY A 769 -2.89 0.97 -29.02
CA GLY A 769 -2.40 1.34 -30.35
C GLY A 769 -3.48 1.78 -31.34
N GLY A 770 -4.75 1.86 -30.91
CA GLY A 770 -5.86 2.26 -31.79
C GLY A 770 -5.85 3.74 -32.18
N SER A 771 -5.15 4.60 -31.42
CA SER A 771 -4.99 6.02 -31.75
C SER A 771 -3.59 6.26 -32.32
N PRO A 772 -3.44 6.96 -33.46
CA PRO A 772 -2.13 7.21 -34.04
C PRO A 772 -1.29 8.17 -33.19
N VAL A 773 0.04 8.09 -33.36
CA VAL A 773 1.00 9.06 -32.84
C VAL A 773 1.60 9.80 -34.03
N GLU A 774 1.18 11.04 -34.25
CA GLU A 774 1.55 11.83 -35.42
C GLU A 774 2.82 12.65 -35.16
N ALA A 775 3.02 13.09 -33.91
CA ALA A 775 4.24 13.75 -33.48
C ALA A 775 5.50 12.94 -33.86
N GLY A 776 6.60 13.64 -34.15
CA GLY A 776 7.85 13.02 -34.60
C GLY A 776 7.99 12.97 -36.12
N ALA A 777 6.98 13.38 -36.89
CA ALA A 777 7.04 13.37 -38.35
C ALA A 777 8.12 14.32 -38.90
N THR A 778 8.29 15.48 -38.27
CA THR A 778 9.29 16.46 -38.67
C THR A 778 10.70 15.94 -38.37
N LEU A 779 10.92 15.40 -37.18
CA LEU A 779 12.20 14.80 -36.83
C LEU A 779 12.53 13.59 -37.68
N ARG A 780 11.58 12.69 -37.94
CA ARG A 780 11.79 11.55 -38.86
C ARG A 780 12.22 12.03 -40.25
N ALA A 781 11.60 13.08 -40.77
CA ALA A 781 11.98 13.66 -42.05
C ALA A 781 13.41 14.23 -42.01
N ILE A 782 13.77 14.99 -40.97
CA ILE A 782 15.12 15.56 -40.80
C ILE A 782 16.18 14.46 -40.65
N GLU A 783 15.94 13.50 -39.74
CA GLU A 783 16.88 12.40 -39.46
C GLU A 783 17.04 11.46 -40.65
N SER A 784 16.03 11.34 -41.53
CA SER A 784 16.15 10.57 -42.78
C SER A 784 17.07 11.20 -43.83
N ILE A 785 17.41 12.48 -43.68
CA ILE A 785 18.26 13.25 -44.61
C ILE A 785 19.72 13.29 -44.11
N ILE A 786 19.96 12.99 -42.82
CA ILE A 786 21.29 13.02 -42.21
C ILE A 786 21.84 11.58 -42.19
N PRO A 787 22.86 11.25 -43.01
CA PRO A 787 23.36 9.88 -43.19
C PRO A 787 24.13 9.32 -41.99
#